data_AF-A0A166MH86-F1
#
_entry.id   AF-A0A166MH86-F1
#
_cell.length_a   1.000
_cell.length_b   1.000
_cell.length_c   1.000
_cell.angle_alpha   90.00
_cell.angle_beta   90.00
_cell.angle_gamma   90.00
#
_symmetry.space_group_name_H-M   'P 1'
#
loop_
_entity.id
_entity.type
_entity.pdbx_description
1 polymer ?
#
loop_
_entity_poly.entity_id
_entity_poly.type
_entity_poly.pdbx_seq_one_letter_code
_entity_poly.pdbx_strand_id
1 'polypeptide(L)'
;MPPPSTTGPPLNDRTKLLGFGIPVNTLPDDHFPVAYHDWQQIWPHTNRERCMVAFMEEVTLKKDWPSEVFDDMAVAKLKADILARDCEKSFKITHGDFTETMFQYCITELREKAELYQETCIVPVLDIEVRLARSDRVIQQDLQQSLQEAAKILESTNAHIQNSTPGTKDTAVNIIDPSLYALSYGRSKALPDEEINLQNCLKYIGKGHLVPKPPRSSRIAEVDIDEPPAMVYSLKSQWLPCNVQFPDGINAKITSHVNNLHPRDHADVYSLLEKVITKTMPIWNLVYSTVYESTIPCSMRIYCSEAGRTFPNGETPPWDPLGLKDDLYNGVIDDNEWQRRTDEWLHAQTIIDRPEPELKPRPEDRHDGWEDRCQVTSEAIADRRTLLGGSDGIQVIIKLSAWYLTPENPICNTENEWALDGVPNDHICATAVYIFDDHNVTDTKISFRSRFQGLCFEEDCQVEPGDTRAVEEIFGFTHRDPSIQEIGSVTMREGLLLAYPNILQHMGSSTQLKDPTKPGHRKILTLYLVDPRVKVLSTANVPPQQADWCAREFSDEAGQFNGLPKEVVDMVLDEVIGCPFSKKEAGRLKDVAARDRICASKQITKVLTSYRVDLGVFSEFGDSETESNIEETGFPSDDESD
;
A
#
# COMPACT_ATOMS: atom_id res chain seq x y z
N MET A 1 -15.80 -48.77 -14.31
CA MET A 1 -16.16 -47.95 -13.13
C MET A 1 -16.16 -46.50 -13.58
N PRO A 2 -17.20 -45.71 -13.30
CA PRO A 2 -17.14 -44.28 -13.56
C PRO A 2 -16.07 -43.66 -12.65
N PRO A 3 -15.47 -42.52 -13.04
CA PRO A 3 -14.52 -41.81 -12.19
C PRO A 3 -15.20 -41.42 -10.87
N PRO A 4 -14.47 -41.43 -9.75
CA PRO A 4 -15.03 -41.01 -8.47
C PRO A 4 -15.51 -39.55 -8.59
N SER A 5 -16.76 -39.31 -8.21
CA SER A 5 -17.36 -37.98 -8.14
C SER A 5 -16.51 -37.08 -7.23
N THR A 6 -15.94 -36.01 -7.78
CA THR A 6 -15.14 -34.99 -7.08
C THR A 6 -15.99 -34.02 -6.24
N THR A 7 -17.30 -34.24 -6.14
CA THR A 7 -18.18 -33.44 -5.29
C THR A 7 -18.09 -33.99 -3.87
N GLY A 8 -17.30 -33.32 -3.03
CA GLY A 8 -17.38 -33.49 -1.58
C GLY A 8 -18.80 -33.25 -1.06
N PRO A 9 -19.11 -33.63 0.18
CA PRO A 9 -20.42 -33.37 0.78
C PRO A 9 -20.74 -31.86 0.74
N PRO A 10 -22.03 -31.49 0.70
CA PRO A 10 -22.45 -30.10 0.58
C PRO A 10 -21.91 -29.27 1.76
N LEU A 11 -21.22 -28.18 1.45
CA LEU A 11 -20.73 -27.20 2.43
C LEU A 11 -21.90 -26.46 3.07
N ASN A 12 -21.82 -26.18 4.37
CA ASN A 12 -22.72 -25.25 5.05
C ASN A 12 -22.59 -23.84 4.43
N ASP A 13 -23.70 -23.13 4.23
CA ASP A 13 -23.67 -21.81 3.57
C ASP A 13 -22.81 -20.78 4.34
N ARG A 14 -22.60 -20.97 5.65
CA ARG A 14 -21.74 -20.10 6.48
C ARG A 14 -20.24 -20.36 6.35
N THR A 15 -19.85 -21.49 5.75
CA THR A 15 -18.45 -21.93 5.58
C THR A 15 -18.03 -22.01 4.12
N LYS A 16 -18.95 -21.73 3.18
CA LYS A 16 -18.61 -21.41 1.79
C LYS A 16 -17.86 -20.08 1.77
N LEU A 17 -16.61 -20.12 1.34
CA LEU A 17 -15.70 -18.98 1.28
C LEU A 17 -14.97 -18.97 -0.07
N LEU A 18 -14.32 -17.85 -0.37
CA LEU A 18 -13.51 -17.71 -1.58
C LEU A 18 -12.44 -18.82 -1.64
N GLY A 19 -12.35 -19.50 -2.78
CA GLY A 19 -11.48 -20.66 -2.97
C GLY A 19 -11.97 -21.96 -2.31
N PHE A 20 -13.07 -21.94 -1.55
CA PHE A 20 -13.66 -23.09 -0.86
C PHE A 20 -15.19 -23.05 -0.86
N GLY A 21 -15.78 -23.45 -1.99
CA GLY A 21 -17.22 -23.40 -2.22
C GLY A 21 -17.67 -22.16 -3.02
N ILE A 22 -16.88 -21.09 -3.00
CA ILE A 22 -17.05 -19.90 -3.84
C ILE A 22 -15.81 -19.76 -4.74
N PRO A 23 -15.94 -19.39 -6.02
CA PRO A 23 -14.78 -19.11 -6.87
C PRO A 23 -13.83 -18.09 -6.23
N VAL A 24 -12.52 -18.27 -6.46
CA VAL A 24 -11.50 -17.40 -5.85
C VAL A 24 -11.52 -15.97 -6.38
N ASN A 25 -12.06 -15.79 -7.59
CA ASN A 25 -12.16 -14.51 -8.29
C ASN A 25 -13.54 -13.84 -8.11
N THR A 26 -14.32 -14.27 -7.13
CA THR A 26 -15.57 -13.58 -6.77
C THR A 26 -15.25 -12.37 -5.90
N LEU A 27 -15.67 -11.19 -6.37
CA LEU A 27 -15.48 -9.92 -5.68
C LEU A 27 -16.87 -9.34 -5.32
N PRO A 28 -17.16 -9.04 -4.04
CA PRO A 28 -18.42 -8.41 -3.65
C PRO A 28 -18.57 -6.99 -4.21
N ASP A 29 -19.80 -6.52 -4.47
CA ASP A 29 -20.03 -5.17 -4.99
C ASP A 29 -19.61 -4.07 -3.98
N ASP A 30 -19.70 -4.34 -2.68
CA ASP A 30 -19.36 -3.40 -1.60
C ASP A 30 -17.92 -3.53 -1.08
N HIS A 31 -17.04 -4.17 -1.85
CA HIS A 31 -15.65 -4.39 -1.49
C HIS A 31 -14.83 -3.10 -1.39
N PHE A 32 -13.73 -3.16 -0.66
CA PHE A 32 -12.75 -2.08 -0.61
C PHE A 32 -12.03 -1.93 -1.97
N PRO A 33 -11.91 -0.70 -2.52
CA PRO A 33 -11.36 -0.50 -3.86
C PRO A 33 -9.96 -1.10 -4.07
N VAL A 34 -9.73 -1.59 -5.28
CA VAL A 34 -8.50 -2.27 -5.73
C VAL A 34 -7.73 -1.35 -6.70
N ALA A 35 -6.48 -1.05 -6.35
CA ALA A 35 -5.59 -0.06 -6.99
C ALA A 35 -5.53 -0.10 -8.53
N TYR A 36 -5.63 -1.28 -9.11
CA TYR A 36 -5.37 -1.54 -10.53
C TYR A 36 -6.62 -2.05 -11.27
N HIS A 37 -7.78 -2.01 -10.60
CA HIS A 37 -9.08 -2.41 -11.13
C HIS A 37 -10.06 -1.23 -11.09
N ASP A 38 -10.55 -0.86 -9.91
CA ASP A 38 -11.64 0.12 -9.72
C ASP A 38 -11.26 1.33 -8.87
N TRP A 39 -10.01 1.43 -8.43
CA TRP A 39 -9.52 2.63 -7.77
C TRP A 39 -8.56 3.43 -8.64
N GLN A 40 -8.77 4.74 -8.67
CA GLN A 40 -7.91 5.74 -9.31
C GLN A 40 -8.00 7.04 -8.53
N GLN A 41 -6.89 7.77 -8.50
CA GLN A 41 -6.91 9.18 -8.13
C GLN A 41 -7.64 9.97 -9.22
N ILE A 42 -8.51 10.90 -8.84
CA ILE A 42 -9.35 11.66 -9.76
C ILE A 42 -8.48 12.63 -10.59
N TRP A 43 -7.59 13.38 -9.93
CA TRP A 43 -6.78 14.40 -10.59
C TRP A 43 -5.29 14.26 -10.25
N PRO A 44 -4.34 14.42 -11.18
CA PRO A 44 -2.91 14.45 -10.85
C PRO A 44 -2.55 15.65 -9.96
N HIS A 45 -1.61 15.48 -9.03
CA HIS A 45 -1.20 16.57 -8.16
C HIS A 45 -0.19 17.47 -8.82
N THR A 46 -0.28 18.76 -8.53
CA THR A 46 0.75 19.70 -8.99
C THR A 46 2.07 19.45 -8.27
N ASN A 47 3.20 19.75 -8.92
CA ASN A 47 4.53 19.72 -8.33
C ASN A 47 4.60 20.59 -7.07
N ARG A 48 3.89 21.73 -7.05
CA ARG A 48 3.73 22.57 -5.87
C ARG A 48 3.04 21.86 -4.71
N GLU A 49 1.92 21.19 -4.97
CA GLU A 49 1.22 20.44 -3.92
C GLU A 49 2.12 19.32 -3.36
N ARG A 50 2.85 18.62 -4.22
CA ARG A 50 3.84 17.60 -3.81
C ARG A 50 4.96 18.21 -2.96
N CYS A 51 5.45 19.41 -3.29
CA CYS A 51 6.41 20.15 -2.46
C CYS A 51 5.83 20.57 -1.09
N MET A 52 4.58 21.03 -1.05
CA MET A 52 3.88 21.37 0.20
C MET A 52 3.79 20.17 1.14
N VAL A 53 3.39 19.02 0.59
CA VAL A 53 3.27 17.77 1.34
C VAL A 53 4.63 17.27 1.83
N ALA A 54 5.67 17.33 1.01
CA ALA A 54 7.03 16.99 1.41
C ALA A 54 7.56 17.89 2.54
N PHE A 55 7.28 19.20 2.48
CA PHE A 55 7.62 20.14 3.55
C PHE A 55 6.91 19.80 4.86
N MET A 56 5.60 19.51 4.82
CA MET A 56 4.85 19.15 6.03
C MET A 56 5.32 17.82 6.64
N GLU A 57 5.72 16.83 5.83
CA GLU A 57 6.34 15.60 6.33
C GLU A 57 7.66 15.91 7.07
N GLU A 58 8.53 16.75 6.51
CA GLU A 58 9.77 17.16 7.20
C GLU A 58 9.50 17.87 8.53
N VAL A 59 8.48 18.74 8.59
CA VAL A 59 8.12 19.46 9.82
C VAL A 59 7.58 18.49 10.88
N THR A 60 6.62 17.63 10.52
CA THR A 60 5.98 16.70 11.47
C THR A 60 6.91 15.59 11.95
N LEU A 61 8.10 15.41 11.34
CA LEU A 61 9.14 14.49 11.82
C LEU A 61 9.99 15.06 12.98
N LYS A 62 9.95 16.37 13.23
CA LYS A 62 10.67 17.01 14.35
C LYS A 62 9.97 16.69 15.66
N LYS A 63 10.70 16.53 16.76
CA LYS A 63 10.10 16.14 18.04
C LYS A 63 9.12 17.19 18.61
N ASP A 64 9.48 18.47 18.48
CA ASP A 64 8.74 19.58 19.11
C ASP A 64 7.81 20.32 18.14
N TRP A 65 7.58 19.72 16.96
CA TRP A 65 6.75 20.29 15.88
C TRP A 65 5.37 20.79 16.33
N PRO A 66 4.61 20.12 17.23
CA PRO A 66 3.26 20.56 17.57
C PRO A 66 3.26 21.90 18.32
N SER A 67 4.37 22.27 18.95
CA SER A 67 4.54 23.57 19.60
C SER A 67 5.24 24.58 18.69
N GLU A 68 6.20 24.14 17.87
CA GLU A 68 6.94 25.01 16.94
C GLU A 68 6.02 25.72 15.93
N VAL A 69 4.94 25.08 15.47
CA VAL A 69 4.02 25.67 14.48
C VAL A 69 3.17 26.82 15.01
N PHE A 70 3.14 27.01 16.34
CA PHE A 70 2.50 28.14 17.02
C PHE A 70 3.51 29.20 17.51
N ASP A 71 4.81 28.92 17.44
CA ASP A 71 5.86 29.88 17.82
C ASP A 71 6.27 30.73 16.62
N ASP A 72 6.00 32.04 16.71
CA ASP A 72 6.24 32.97 15.59
C ASP A 72 7.71 33.03 15.15
N MET A 73 8.67 32.84 16.06
CA MET A 73 10.09 32.84 15.71
C MET A 73 10.48 31.57 14.96
N ALA A 74 9.99 30.41 15.39
CA ALA A 74 10.19 29.14 14.72
C ALA A 74 9.54 29.13 13.32
N VAL A 75 8.30 29.64 13.21
CA VAL A 75 7.60 29.80 11.93
C VAL A 75 8.37 30.75 10.99
N ALA A 76 8.84 31.90 11.48
CA ALA A 76 9.64 32.83 10.67
C ALA A 76 10.94 32.19 10.16
N LYS A 77 11.59 31.36 10.98
CA LYS A 77 12.78 30.62 10.57
C LYS A 77 12.46 29.55 9.51
N LEU A 78 11.41 28.76 9.72
CA LEU A 78 10.94 27.76 8.74
C LEU A 78 10.66 28.40 7.39
N LYS A 79 10.02 29.56 7.39
CA LYS A 79 9.73 30.35 6.19
C LYS A 79 10.99 30.77 5.46
N ALA A 80 11.95 31.37 6.17
CA ALA A 80 13.21 31.79 5.59
C ALA A 80 13.99 30.60 5.01
N ASP A 81 14.00 29.46 5.72
CA ASP A 81 14.69 28.25 5.30
C ASP A 81 14.08 27.65 4.02
N ILE A 82 12.75 27.53 3.93
CA ILE A 82 12.09 26.90 2.76
C ILE A 82 12.12 27.81 1.52
N LEU A 83 11.92 29.12 1.66
CA LEU A 83 11.92 30.05 0.53
C LEU A 83 13.32 30.24 -0.09
N ALA A 84 14.38 29.96 0.66
CA ALA A 84 15.76 29.99 0.15
C ALA A 84 16.21 28.63 -0.43
N ARG A 85 15.39 27.58 -0.33
CA ARG A 85 15.76 26.21 -0.66
C ARG A 85 15.45 25.88 -2.12
N ASP A 86 16.38 25.19 -2.76
CA ASP A 86 16.16 24.55 -4.05
C ASP A 86 15.27 23.31 -3.84
N CYS A 87 13.96 23.49 -4.06
CA CYS A 87 12.94 22.47 -3.80
C CYS A 87 13.04 21.30 -4.79
N GLU A 88 13.43 21.55 -6.04
CA GLU A 88 13.67 20.52 -7.02
C GLU A 88 14.72 19.52 -6.54
N LYS A 89 15.89 19.99 -6.11
CA LYS A 89 16.95 19.09 -5.59
C LYS A 89 16.60 18.49 -4.23
N SER A 90 15.94 19.27 -3.38
CA SER A 90 15.67 18.89 -1.99
C SER A 90 14.60 17.82 -1.87
N PHE A 91 13.51 17.98 -2.61
CA PHE A 91 12.38 17.06 -2.61
C PHE A 91 12.40 16.07 -3.78
N LYS A 92 13.33 16.24 -4.74
CA LYS A 92 13.41 15.43 -5.97
C LYS A 92 12.14 15.52 -6.81
N ILE A 93 11.57 16.72 -6.90
CA ILE A 93 10.37 17.03 -7.67
C ILE A 93 10.81 17.96 -8.80
N THR A 94 10.88 17.46 -10.03
CA THR A 94 11.24 18.26 -11.21
C THR A 94 10.36 19.50 -11.29
N HIS A 95 10.94 20.67 -11.57
CA HIS A 95 10.26 21.97 -11.60
C HIS A 95 9.65 22.44 -10.26
N GLY A 96 9.91 21.72 -9.16
CA GLY A 96 9.40 22.04 -7.84
C GLY A 96 9.92 23.38 -7.31
N ASP A 97 9.00 24.23 -6.90
CA ASP A 97 9.24 25.51 -6.23
C ASP A 97 8.44 25.59 -4.92
N PHE A 98 8.60 26.71 -4.20
CA PHE A 98 7.86 26.96 -2.96
C PHE A 98 7.62 28.45 -2.78
N THR A 99 6.35 28.84 -2.67
CA THR A 99 5.94 30.24 -2.61
C THR A 99 5.54 30.63 -1.19
N GLU A 100 5.37 31.94 -0.97
CA GLU A 100 4.85 32.47 0.29
C GLU A 100 3.43 31.96 0.57
N THR A 101 2.59 31.88 -0.46
CA THR A 101 1.20 31.42 -0.35
C THR A 101 1.16 29.95 0.05
N MET A 102 2.01 29.11 -0.56
CA MET A 102 2.20 27.71 -0.16
C MET A 102 2.61 27.59 1.31
N PHE A 103 3.54 28.43 1.78
CA PHE A 103 3.98 28.41 3.17
C PHE A 103 2.84 28.73 4.15
N GLN A 104 2.07 29.79 3.88
CA GLN A 104 0.95 30.20 4.72
C GLN A 104 -0.13 29.12 4.81
N TYR A 105 -0.40 28.46 3.68
CA TYR A 105 -1.31 27.32 3.63
C TYR A 105 -0.79 26.16 4.49
N CYS A 106 0.46 25.74 4.28
CA CYS A 106 1.08 24.66 5.05
C CYS A 106 1.07 24.91 6.56
N ILE A 107 1.37 26.14 7.01
CA ILE A 107 1.35 26.46 8.45
C ILE A 107 -0.08 26.39 9.03
N THR A 108 -1.10 26.77 8.25
CA THR A 108 -2.49 26.63 8.67
C THR A 108 -2.85 25.16 8.86
N GLU A 109 -2.56 24.32 7.87
CA GLU A 109 -2.82 22.87 7.92
C GLU A 109 -2.01 22.18 9.04
N LEU A 110 -0.74 22.58 9.23
CA LEU A 110 0.09 22.04 10.30
C LEU A 110 -0.44 22.35 11.69
N ARG A 111 -1.06 23.52 11.90
CA ARG A 111 -1.70 23.86 13.19
C ARG A 111 -2.92 23.00 13.47
N GLU A 112 -3.76 22.77 12.46
CA GLU A 112 -4.91 21.84 12.55
C GLU A 112 -4.44 20.42 12.87
N LYS A 113 -3.39 19.95 12.17
CA LYS A 113 -2.76 18.65 12.45
C LYS A 113 -2.18 18.58 13.86
N ALA A 114 -1.62 19.68 14.38
CA ALA A 114 -1.06 19.72 15.73
C ALA A 114 -2.15 19.58 16.80
N GLU A 115 -3.31 20.20 16.62
CA GLU A 115 -4.47 20.06 17.50
C GLU A 115 -4.98 18.60 17.49
N LEU A 116 -5.19 18.03 16.30
CA LEU A 116 -5.59 16.63 16.16
C LEU A 116 -4.59 15.67 16.80
N TYR A 117 -3.29 15.92 16.62
CA TYR A 117 -2.23 15.11 17.21
C TYR A 117 -2.22 15.19 18.74
N GLN A 118 -2.50 16.35 19.33
CA GLN A 118 -2.60 16.50 20.78
C GLN A 118 -3.75 15.66 21.36
N GLU A 119 -4.87 15.57 20.66
CA GLU A 119 -6.04 14.80 21.09
C GLU A 119 -5.87 13.30 20.86
N THR A 120 -5.30 12.91 19.72
CA THR A 120 -5.36 11.52 19.21
C THR A 120 -4.02 10.80 19.17
N CYS A 121 -2.91 11.53 19.28
CA CYS A 121 -1.55 11.05 19.00
C CYS A 121 -1.32 10.59 17.54
N ILE A 122 -2.22 10.94 16.61
CA ILE A 122 -2.16 10.56 15.19
C ILE A 122 -1.94 11.81 14.35
N VAL A 123 -1.08 11.68 13.33
CA VAL A 123 -0.80 12.72 12.34
C VAL A 123 -1.13 12.17 10.95
N PRO A 124 -2.11 12.75 10.24
CA PRO A 124 -2.28 12.51 8.81
C PRO A 124 -1.05 13.00 8.03
N VAL A 125 -0.50 12.15 7.18
CA VAL A 125 0.70 12.42 6.38
C VAL A 125 0.45 12.07 4.92
N LEU A 126 1.10 12.79 4.01
CA LEU A 126 0.91 12.65 2.57
C LEU A 126 -0.57 12.75 2.12
N ASP A 127 -1.35 13.66 2.73
CA ASP A 127 -2.77 13.86 2.41
C ASP A 127 -2.94 14.38 0.97
N ILE A 128 -3.21 13.47 0.04
CA ILE A 128 -3.19 13.68 -1.41
C ILE A 128 -4.29 12.77 -2.00
N GLU A 129 -5.54 13.26 -2.03
CA GLU A 129 -6.82 12.51 -2.24
C GLU A 129 -7.09 11.35 -1.26
N VAL A 130 -6.05 10.67 -0.84
CA VAL A 130 -6.00 9.60 0.15
C VAL A 130 -5.11 10.03 1.31
N ARG A 131 -5.32 9.44 2.48
CA ARG A 131 -4.53 9.74 3.68
C ARG A 131 -3.70 8.55 4.07
N LEU A 132 -2.45 8.82 4.42
CA LEU A 132 -1.67 7.95 5.29
C LEU A 132 -1.70 8.56 6.68
N ALA A 133 -1.42 7.74 7.69
CA ALA A 133 -1.42 8.22 9.06
C ALA A 133 -0.24 7.64 9.83
N ARG A 134 0.42 8.50 10.60
CA ARG A 134 1.58 8.18 11.41
C ARG A 134 1.30 8.48 12.88
N SER A 135 1.88 7.68 13.76
CA SER A 135 1.89 7.94 15.20
C SER A 135 3.22 7.50 15.79
N ASP A 136 3.72 8.26 16.76
CA ASP A 136 4.87 7.94 17.60
C ASP A 136 4.51 7.67 19.07
N ARG A 137 3.21 7.74 19.43
CA ARG A 137 2.74 7.67 20.84
C ARG A 137 1.56 6.73 21.09
N VAL A 138 0.84 6.29 20.05
CA VAL A 138 -0.29 5.36 20.17
C VAL A 138 0.12 4.03 20.82
N ILE A 139 1.32 3.53 20.50
CA ILE A 139 1.94 2.40 21.21
C ILE A 139 2.82 2.95 22.33
N GLN A 140 2.40 2.70 23.58
CA GLN A 140 3.12 3.17 24.77
C GLN A 140 4.42 2.37 24.98
N GLN A 141 5.38 3.01 25.67
CA GLN A 141 6.73 2.48 25.86
C GLN A 141 6.75 1.14 26.61
N ASP A 142 5.83 0.90 27.54
CA ASP A 142 5.67 -0.35 28.27
C ASP A 142 5.22 -1.50 27.35
N LEU A 143 4.29 -1.23 26.44
CA LEU A 143 3.85 -2.18 25.42
C LEU A 143 4.97 -2.45 24.41
N GLN A 144 5.72 -1.43 24.00
CA GLN A 144 6.91 -1.57 23.15
C GLN A 144 7.96 -2.49 23.79
N GLN A 145 8.32 -2.26 25.06
CA GLN A 145 9.28 -3.09 25.79
C GLN A 145 8.79 -4.55 25.91
N SER A 146 7.49 -4.74 26.11
CA SER A 146 6.89 -6.08 26.16
C SER A 146 7.00 -6.80 24.81
N LEU A 147 6.80 -6.09 23.69
CA LEU A 147 7.02 -6.63 22.34
C LEU A 147 8.50 -6.98 22.09
N GLN A 148 9.42 -6.13 22.53
CA GLN A 148 10.87 -6.39 22.43
C GLN A 148 11.26 -7.69 23.15
N GLU A 149 10.73 -7.91 24.35
CA GLU A 149 11.00 -9.13 25.11
C GLU A 149 10.37 -10.37 24.47
N ALA A 150 9.12 -10.27 24.04
CA ALA A 150 8.43 -11.34 23.31
C ALA A 150 9.20 -11.72 22.02
N ALA A 151 9.71 -10.74 21.27
CA ALA A 151 10.50 -11.01 20.08
C ALA A 151 11.78 -11.79 20.38
N LYS A 152 12.49 -11.48 21.47
CA LYS A 152 13.69 -12.25 21.90
C LYS A 152 13.34 -13.70 22.25
N ILE A 153 12.20 -13.92 22.91
CA ILE A 153 11.73 -15.27 23.24
C ILE A 153 11.44 -16.05 21.95
N LEU A 154 10.74 -15.45 20.98
CA LEU A 154 10.43 -16.08 19.70
C LEU A 154 11.70 -16.39 18.87
N GLU A 155 12.67 -15.49 18.87
CA GLU A 155 13.96 -15.70 18.20
C GLU A 155 14.75 -16.83 18.85
N SER A 156 14.80 -16.88 20.19
CA SER A 156 15.54 -17.90 20.93
C SER A 156 14.90 -19.29 20.89
N THR A 157 13.62 -19.41 20.56
CA THR A 157 12.91 -20.70 20.51
C THR A 157 12.88 -21.32 19.12
N ASN A 158 13.18 -20.55 18.08
CA ASN A 158 13.12 -21.01 16.69
C ASN A 158 14.52 -21.23 16.09
N ALA A 159 14.94 -22.50 16.03
CA ALA A 159 16.28 -22.88 15.54
C ALA A 159 16.58 -22.39 14.10
N HIS A 160 15.56 -22.20 13.25
CA HIS A 160 15.74 -21.63 11.91
C HIS A 160 16.10 -20.14 11.96
N ILE A 161 15.58 -19.40 12.95
CA ILE A 161 15.90 -17.99 13.19
C ILE A 161 17.29 -17.88 13.83
N GLN A 162 17.62 -18.78 14.76
CA GLN A 162 18.96 -18.86 15.36
C GLN A 162 20.06 -19.06 14.32
N ASN A 163 19.82 -19.88 13.30
CA ASN A 163 20.74 -20.07 12.18
C ASN A 163 20.77 -18.91 11.18
N SER A 164 19.99 -17.84 11.41
CA SER A 164 19.98 -16.59 10.65
C SER A 164 20.37 -15.37 11.52
N THR A 165 20.96 -15.61 12.69
CA THR A 165 21.49 -14.58 13.61
C THR A 165 22.87 -14.05 13.15
N PRO A 166 23.47 -13.02 13.81
CA PRO A 166 24.69 -12.36 13.34
C PRO A 166 25.81 -13.36 13.01
N GLY A 167 26.28 -13.34 11.76
CA GLY A 167 27.24 -14.29 11.20
C GLY A 167 26.72 -15.12 10.02
N THR A 168 25.47 -14.90 9.60
CA THR A 168 24.81 -15.62 8.50
C THR A 168 24.57 -14.68 7.30
N LYS A 169 24.40 -15.22 6.09
CA LYS A 169 24.28 -14.40 4.86
C LYS A 169 22.94 -13.65 4.74
N ASP A 170 21.89 -14.12 5.40
CA ASP A 170 20.54 -13.58 5.25
C ASP A 170 20.32 -12.39 6.19
N THR A 171 20.12 -11.20 5.63
CA THR A 171 19.94 -9.95 6.39
C THR A 171 18.52 -9.71 6.88
N ALA A 172 17.53 -10.48 6.42
CA ALA A 172 16.13 -10.32 6.76
C ALA A 172 15.46 -11.67 7.07
N VAL A 173 14.80 -11.75 8.22
CA VAL A 173 14.16 -12.97 8.74
C VAL A 173 12.73 -12.66 9.18
N ASN A 174 11.79 -13.54 8.83
CA ASN A 174 10.43 -13.48 9.38
C ASN A 174 10.34 -14.39 10.61
N ILE A 175 10.08 -13.79 11.78
CA ILE A 175 9.81 -14.48 13.04
C ILE A 175 8.40 -15.07 13.02
N ILE A 176 7.40 -14.25 12.66
CA ILE A 176 6.06 -14.69 12.30
C ILE A 176 5.95 -14.46 10.80
N ASP A 177 5.88 -15.54 10.03
CA ASP A 177 5.90 -15.51 8.57
C ASP A 177 4.52 -15.91 8.02
N PRO A 178 3.76 -14.98 7.43
CA PRO A 178 2.45 -15.30 6.89
C PRO A 178 2.51 -16.26 5.69
N SER A 179 3.67 -16.38 5.02
CA SER A 179 3.88 -17.30 3.90
C SER A 179 4.25 -18.71 4.35
N LEU A 180 4.80 -18.86 5.55
CA LEU A 180 5.08 -20.18 6.12
C LEU A 180 3.78 -20.77 6.65
N TYR A 181 3.44 -22.00 6.25
CA TYR A 181 2.14 -22.63 6.55
C TYR A 181 0.91 -21.83 6.06
N ALA A 182 1.07 -21.01 5.01
CA ALA A 182 -0.04 -20.43 4.27
C ALA A 182 -0.98 -21.52 3.69
N LEU A 183 -2.17 -21.12 3.26
CA LEU A 183 -3.05 -22.02 2.51
C LEU A 183 -2.37 -22.39 1.19
N SER A 184 -2.23 -23.68 0.90
CA SER A 184 -1.76 -24.19 -0.39
C SER A 184 -2.87 -24.96 -1.08
N TYR A 185 -3.31 -24.44 -2.23
CA TYR A 185 -4.42 -25.02 -2.99
C TYR A 185 -4.11 -26.43 -3.49
N GLY A 186 -5.03 -27.36 -3.26
CA GLY A 186 -4.85 -28.79 -3.53
C GLY A 186 -3.94 -29.52 -2.56
N ARG A 187 -3.54 -28.89 -1.44
CA ARG A 187 -2.69 -29.49 -0.40
C ARG A 187 -3.26 -29.29 1.00
N SER A 188 -3.66 -28.08 1.34
CA SER A 188 -4.24 -27.70 2.62
C SER A 188 -5.67 -28.22 2.79
N LYS A 189 -6.10 -28.38 4.04
CA LYS A 189 -7.46 -28.79 4.39
C LYS A 189 -8.19 -27.67 5.12
N ALA A 190 -9.46 -27.47 4.78
CA ALA A 190 -10.37 -26.55 5.47
C ALA A 190 -11.59 -27.29 6.01
N LEU A 191 -12.15 -26.80 7.11
CA LEU A 191 -13.31 -27.38 7.75
C LEU A 191 -14.58 -27.00 6.97
N PRO A 192 -15.39 -28.00 6.54
CA PRO A 192 -16.56 -27.77 5.70
C PRO A 192 -17.78 -27.23 6.44
N ASP A 193 -17.89 -27.45 7.75
CA ASP A 193 -19.16 -27.29 8.48
C ASP A 193 -19.05 -26.42 9.74
N GLU A 194 -17.84 -26.14 10.20
CA GLU A 194 -17.59 -25.42 11.46
C GLU A 194 -16.34 -24.55 11.41
N GLU A 195 -16.28 -23.58 12.32
CA GLU A 195 -15.10 -22.77 12.61
C GLU A 195 -14.49 -23.19 13.95
N ILE A 196 -13.16 -23.17 14.02
CA ILE A 196 -12.38 -23.45 15.22
C ILE A 196 -11.93 -22.16 15.89
N ASN A 197 -11.72 -22.23 17.20
CA ASN A 197 -11.21 -21.14 18.01
C ASN A 197 -9.82 -21.45 18.57
N LEU A 198 -9.23 -20.46 19.22
CA LEU A 198 -7.90 -20.53 19.81
C LEU A 198 -7.75 -21.67 20.83
N GLN A 199 -8.81 -22.02 21.55
CA GLN A 199 -8.77 -23.04 22.60
C GLN A 199 -8.84 -24.48 22.03
N ASN A 200 -9.55 -24.69 20.92
CA ASN A 200 -9.78 -26.02 20.37
C ASN A 200 -9.01 -26.33 19.09
N CYS A 201 -8.37 -25.34 18.45
CA CYS A 201 -7.74 -25.51 17.13
C CYS A 201 -6.75 -26.67 17.02
N LEU A 202 -5.97 -26.94 18.08
CA LEU A 202 -4.99 -28.02 18.12
C LEU A 202 -5.64 -29.41 17.99
N LYS A 203 -6.89 -29.58 18.42
CA LYS A 203 -7.66 -30.84 18.30
C LYS A 203 -8.14 -31.12 16.86
N TYR A 204 -7.97 -30.16 15.96
CA TYR A 204 -8.43 -30.22 14.58
C TYR A 204 -7.29 -30.35 13.56
N ILE A 205 -6.05 -30.44 14.01
CA ILE A 205 -4.89 -30.66 13.12
C ILE A 205 -5.14 -31.90 12.24
N GLY A 206 -4.94 -31.73 10.93
CA GLY A 206 -5.15 -32.78 9.93
C GLY A 206 -6.60 -33.09 9.53
N LYS A 207 -7.60 -32.49 10.21
CA LYS A 207 -9.03 -32.63 9.86
C LYS A 207 -9.46 -31.69 8.73
N GLY A 208 -10.66 -31.89 8.21
CA GLY A 208 -11.25 -31.10 7.13
C GLY A 208 -11.11 -31.73 5.74
N HIS A 209 -11.59 -31.01 4.73
CA HIS A 209 -11.55 -31.40 3.33
C HIS A 209 -10.45 -30.66 2.59
N LEU A 210 -9.89 -31.32 1.57
CA LEU A 210 -8.88 -30.72 0.72
C LEU A 210 -9.45 -29.47 0.03
N VAL A 211 -8.79 -28.33 0.17
CA VAL A 211 -9.16 -27.13 -0.57
C VAL A 211 -8.79 -27.35 -2.04
N PRO A 212 -9.73 -27.23 -2.98
CA PRO A 212 -9.48 -27.55 -4.38
C PRO A 212 -8.48 -26.55 -5.01
N LYS A 213 -7.85 -26.96 -6.11
CA LYS A 213 -7.09 -26.03 -6.94
C LYS A 213 -8.05 -25.14 -7.73
N PRO A 214 -7.92 -23.81 -7.67
CA PRO A 214 -8.69 -22.95 -8.55
C PRO A 214 -8.40 -23.31 -10.02
N PRO A 215 -9.41 -23.29 -10.90
CA PRO A 215 -9.19 -23.53 -12.33
C PRO A 215 -8.32 -22.43 -12.93
N ARG A 216 -7.65 -22.72 -14.05
CA ARG A 216 -6.80 -21.72 -14.73
C ARG A 216 -7.56 -20.46 -15.14
N SER A 217 -8.85 -20.59 -15.47
CA SER A 217 -9.74 -19.47 -15.77
C SER A 217 -9.92 -18.50 -14.61
N SER A 218 -9.67 -18.90 -13.36
CA SER A 218 -9.72 -17.99 -12.21
C SER A 218 -8.48 -17.12 -12.06
N ARG A 219 -7.42 -17.32 -12.88
CA ARG A 219 -6.17 -16.55 -12.77
C ARG A 219 -6.38 -15.08 -13.14
N ILE A 220 -7.22 -14.85 -14.13
CA ILE A 220 -7.55 -13.54 -14.68
C ILE A 220 -9.07 -13.44 -14.61
N ALA A 221 -9.60 -12.39 -13.97
CA ALA A 221 -11.01 -12.07 -14.14
C ALA A 221 -11.22 -11.63 -15.61
N GLU A 222 -12.17 -12.26 -16.33
CA GLU A 222 -12.47 -11.96 -17.73
C GLU A 222 -12.85 -10.47 -17.85
N VAL A 223 -12.15 -9.74 -18.73
CA VAL A 223 -12.52 -8.38 -19.16
C VAL A 223 -12.52 -8.38 -20.69
N ASP A 224 -13.31 -7.46 -21.25
CA ASP A 224 -13.44 -7.20 -22.68
C ASP A 224 -12.07 -7.07 -23.38
N ILE A 225 -12.06 -7.40 -24.68
CA ILE A 225 -10.84 -7.52 -25.52
C ILE A 225 -10.03 -6.21 -25.59
N ASP A 226 -10.64 -5.09 -25.25
CA ASP A 226 -10.07 -3.74 -25.35
C ASP A 226 -9.55 -3.17 -24.01
N GLU A 227 -9.69 -3.88 -22.88
CA GLU A 227 -9.26 -3.41 -21.56
C GLU A 227 -8.11 -4.26 -20.96
N PRO A 228 -7.17 -3.66 -20.21
CA PRO A 228 -6.13 -4.41 -19.51
C PRO A 228 -6.74 -5.30 -18.40
N PRO A 229 -6.10 -6.44 -18.07
CA PRO A 229 -6.73 -7.52 -17.30
C PRO A 229 -7.16 -7.12 -15.88
N ALA A 230 -8.38 -7.51 -15.48
CA ALA A 230 -9.05 -7.05 -14.26
C ALA A 230 -8.33 -7.39 -12.95
N MET A 231 -7.94 -8.65 -12.72
CA MET A 231 -7.35 -9.08 -11.44
C MET A 231 -6.46 -10.30 -11.61
N VAL A 232 -5.27 -10.32 -10.98
CA VAL A 232 -4.30 -11.41 -11.09
C VAL A 232 -4.28 -12.26 -9.82
N TYR A 233 -5.12 -13.29 -9.76
CA TYR A 233 -5.21 -14.17 -8.60
C TYR A 233 -4.12 -15.25 -8.60
N SER A 234 -3.59 -15.54 -7.41
CA SER A 234 -2.75 -16.72 -7.17
C SER A 234 -3.58 -17.99 -7.29
N LEU A 235 -3.09 -18.94 -8.09
CA LEU A 235 -3.64 -20.30 -8.16
C LEU A 235 -2.92 -21.27 -7.20
N LYS A 236 -1.94 -20.78 -6.44
CA LYS A 236 -1.03 -21.60 -5.64
C LYS A 236 -1.29 -21.48 -4.15
N SER A 237 -1.55 -20.26 -3.67
CA SER A 237 -1.64 -20.00 -2.23
C SER A 237 -2.47 -18.78 -1.86
N GLN A 238 -2.85 -18.71 -0.59
CA GLN A 238 -3.44 -17.55 0.06
C GLN A 238 -2.84 -17.43 1.48
N TRP A 239 -2.58 -16.22 1.96
CA TRP A 239 -2.28 -16.02 3.37
C TRP A 239 -3.51 -16.29 4.24
N LEU A 240 -3.27 -16.79 5.46
CA LEU A 240 -4.32 -17.11 6.41
C LEU A 240 -4.39 -16.01 7.49
N PRO A 241 -5.37 -15.12 7.45
CA PRO A 241 -5.62 -14.21 8.56
C PRO A 241 -6.03 -14.97 9.81
N CYS A 242 -5.85 -14.33 10.96
CA CYS A 242 -6.57 -14.67 12.18
C CYS A 242 -7.84 -13.83 12.32
N ASN A 243 -8.86 -14.39 12.96
CA ASN A 243 -10.09 -13.67 13.28
C ASN A 243 -9.88 -12.87 14.56
N VAL A 244 -10.37 -11.63 14.56
CA VAL A 244 -10.31 -10.70 15.69
C VAL A 244 -11.72 -10.16 15.93
N GLN A 245 -12.20 -10.24 17.16
CA GLN A 245 -13.48 -9.68 17.58
C GLN A 245 -13.29 -8.52 18.57
N PHE A 246 -14.34 -7.74 18.78
CA PHE A 246 -14.35 -6.64 19.76
C PHE A 246 -15.51 -6.83 20.75
N PRO A 247 -15.37 -7.74 21.75
CA PRO A 247 -16.48 -8.12 22.62
C PRO A 247 -17.09 -6.96 23.42
N ASP A 248 -16.28 -5.95 23.74
CA ASP A 248 -16.70 -4.71 24.43
C ASP A 248 -16.81 -3.50 23.48
N GLY A 249 -16.74 -3.75 22.17
CA GLY A 249 -16.75 -2.73 21.12
C GLY A 249 -15.41 -1.99 20.91
N ILE A 250 -14.41 -2.20 21.77
CA ILE A 250 -13.16 -1.41 21.75
C ILE A 250 -11.92 -2.29 21.69
N ASN A 251 -11.80 -3.26 22.60
CA ASN A 251 -10.62 -4.07 22.80
C ASN A 251 -10.65 -5.31 21.91
N ALA A 252 -9.61 -5.47 21.11
CA ALA A 252 -9.44 -6.60 20.21
C ALA A 252 -9.25 -7.90 21.01
N LYS A 253 -9.89 -8.97 20.54
CA LYS A 253 -9.69 -10.33 21.01
C LYS A 253 -9.43 -11.24 19.82
N ILE A 254 -8.26 -11.87 19.79
CA ILE A 254 -7.91 -12.85 18.76
C ILE A 254 -8.65 -14.15 19.09
N THR A 255 -9.51 -14.59 18.18
CA THR A 255 -10.39 -15.74 18.40
C THR A 255 -9.93 -17.01 17.69
N SER A 256 -9.10 -16.90 16.66
CA SER A 256 -8.44 -18.03 15.99
C SER A 256 -6.91 -17.91 16.05
N HIS A 257 -6.18 -19.00 15.81
CA HIS A 257 -4.72 -18.98 15.94
C HIS A 257 -4.05 -18.03 14.93
N VAL A 258 -2.96 -17.38 15.30
CA VAL A 258 -2.12 -16.61 14.37
C VAL A 258 -1.27 -17.61 13.59
N ASN A 259 -1.26 -17.49 12.26
CA ASN A 259 -0.48 -18.39 11.42
C ASN A 259 1.00 -18.39 11.86
N ASN A 260 1.59 -19.58 11.94
CA ASN A 260 2.97 -19.78 12.41
C ASN A 260 3.25 -19.36 13.88
N LEU A 261 2.23 -19.18 14.73
CA LEU A 261 2.41 -18.86 16.16
C LEU A 261 1.62 -19.82 17.05
N HIS A 262 2.33 -20.67 17.80
CA HIS A 262 1.71 -21.72 18.62
C HIS A 262 0.82 -21.12 19.74
N PRO A 263 -0.46 -21.52 19.84
CA PRO A 263 -1.45 -20.84 20.71
C PRO A 263 -1.24 -21.08 22.22
N ARG A 264 -0.62 -22.19 22.64
CA ARG A 264 -0.30 -22.45 24.06
C ARG A 264 1.06 -21.88 24.46
N ASP A 265 2.12 -22.27 23.75
CA ASP A 265 3.50 -21.84 24.02
C ASP A 265 3.73 -20.31 23.98
N HIS A 266 2.91 -19.56 23.23
CA HIS A 266 3.06 -18.11 23.04
C HIS A 266 1.79 -17.33 23.42
N ALA A 267 1.01 -17.82 24.37
CA ALA A 267 -0.26 -17.21 24.79
C ALA A 267 -0.12 -15.75 25.27
N ASP A 268 1.02 -15.40 25.85
CA ASP A 268 1.41 -14.04 26.22
C ASP A 268 1.55 -13.12 25.00
N VAL A 269 2.16 -13.62 23.91
CA VAL A 269 2.31 -12.88 22.64
C VAL A 269 0.95 -12.54 22.04
N TYR A 270 -0.03 -13.46 22.08
CA TYR A 270 -1.40 -13.16 21.62
C TYR A 270 -2.01 -11.97 22.37
N SER A 271 -1.82 -11.91 23.69
CA SER A 271 -2.32 -10.81 24.51
C SER A 271 -1.64 -9.48 24.18
N LEU A 272 -0.36 -9.50 23.76
CA LEU A 272 0.35 -8.31 23.29
C LEU A 272 -0.17 -7.86 21.91
N LEU A 273 -0.36 -8.79 20.98
CA LEU A 273 -0.90 -8.51 19.64
C LEU A 273 -2.31 -7.91 19.73
N GLU A 274 -3.16 -8.42 20.61
CA GLU A 274 -4.49 -7.84 20.90
C GLU A 274 -4.42 -6.37 21.31
N LYS A 275 -3.47 -6.01 22.20
CA LYS A 275 -3.27 -4.62 22.62
C LYS A 275 -2.79 -3.75 21.46
N VAL A 276 -1.85 -4.24 20.65
CA VAL A 276 -1.36 -3.48 19.48
C VAL A 276 -2.48 -3.26 18.48
N ILE A 277 -3.24 -4.31 18.11
CA ILE A 277 -4.38 -4.20 17.18
C ILE A 277 -5.39 -3.18 17.70
N THR A 278 -5.75 -3.24 18.99
CA THR A 278 -6.65 -2.27 19.62
C THR A 278 -6.19 -0.83 19.43
N LYS A 279 -4.89 -0.59 19.58
CA LYS A 279 -4.26 0.73 19.41
C LYS A 279 -4.14 1.14 17.94
N THR A 280 -4.03 0.19 17.02
CA THR A 280 -4.00 0.44 15.57
C THR A 280 -5.40 0.72 14.98
N MET A 281 -6.49 0.30 15.63
CA MET A 281 -7.85 0.49 15.09
C MET A 281 -8.19 1.93 14.66
N PRO A 282 -7.89 2.98 15.45
CA PRO A 282 -8.21 4.36 15.04
C PRO A 282 -7.40 4.81 13.81
N ILE A 283 -6.14 4.40 13.71
CA ILE A 283 -5.30 4.75 12.56
C ILE A 283 -5.76 4.03 11.28
N TRP A 284 -6.20 2.77 11.40
CA TRP A 284 -6.83 2.05 10.30
C TRP A 284 -8.16 2.66 9.89
N ASN A 285 -8.97 3.09 10.85
CA ASN A 285 -10.25 3.71 10.56
C ASN A 285 -10.08 4.98 9.71
N LEU A 286 -9.10 5.82 10.03
CA LEU A 286 -8.80 7.03 9.27
C LEU A 286 -8.41 6.72 7.82
N VAL A 287 -7.45 5.81 7.61
CA VAL A 287 -6.96 5.50 6.25
C VAL A 287 -8.01 4.73 5.43
N TYR A 288 -8.77 3.84 6.05
CA TYR A 288 -9.85 3.09 5.40
C TYR A 288 -10.99 4.02 4.97
N SER A 289 -11.47 4.87 5.89
CA SER A 289 -12.63 5.75 5.67
C SER A 289 -12.35 6.90 4.70
N THR A 290 -11.08 7.18 4.41
CA THR A 290 -10.70 8.13 3.35
C THR A 290 -10.97 7.55 1.96
N VAL A 291 -10.77 6.23 1.79
CA VAL A 291 -10.93 5.55 0.49
C VAL A 291 -12.34 4.99 0.36
N TYR A 292 -12.82 4.30 1.40
CA TYR A 292 -14.12 3.66 1.39
C TYR A 292 -15.24 4.67 1.62
N GLU A 293 -16.17 4.77 0.65
CA GLU A 293 -17.28 5.74 0.62
C GLU A 293 -16.85 7.21 0.75
N SER A 294 -15.54 7.51 0.74
CA SER A 294 -14.95 8.82 0.96
C SER A 294 -15.57 9.58 2.15
N THR A 295 -15.92 8.86 3.23
CA THR A 295 -16.60 9.45 4.41
C THR A 295 -15.74 10.47 5.16
N ILE A 296 -14.42 10.41 4.99
CA ILE A 296 -13.47 11.42 5.47
C ILE A 296 -12.61 11.83 4.25
N PRO A 297 -13.09 12.71 3.35
CA PRO A 297 -12.37 13.03 2.11
C PRO A 297 -11.16 13.95 2.36
N CYS A 298 -10.12 13.87 1.51
CA CYS A 298 -9.02 14.84 1.51
C CYS A 298 -9.45 16.16 0.88
N SER A 299 -8.87 17.26 1.34
CA SER A 299 -9.06 18.56 0.67
C SER A 299 -7.97 18.79 -0.36
N MET A 300 -8.38 19.08 -1.59
CA MET A 300 -7.46 19.50 -2.66
C MET A 300 -6.88 20.88 -2.33
N ARG A 301 -5.55 21.02 -2.36
CA ARG A 301 -4.88 22.30 -2.03
C ARG A 301 -4.81 23.23 -3.23
N ILE A 302 -4.56 22.66 -4.41
CA ILE A 302 -4.33 23.38 -5.65
C ILE A 302 -5.17 22.71 -6.74
N TYR A 303 -6.18 23.41 -7.23
CA TYR A 303 -6.94 23.01 -8.40
C TYR A 303 -6.33 23.63 -9.66
N CYS A 304 -6.27 22.87 -10.75
CA CYS A 304 -5.65 23.30 -12.01
C CYS A 304 -6.34 22.63 -13.19
N SER A 305 -7.37 23.28 -13.73
CA SER A 305 -8.07 22.86 -14.95
C SER A 305 -7.50 23.47 -16.23
N GLU A 306 -6.60 24.45 -16.14
CA GLU A 306 -5.96 25.09 -17.28
C GLU A 306 -4.44 25.02 -17.13
N ALA A 307 -3.80 24.13 -17.90
CA ALA A 307 -2.35 23.96 -17.92
C ALA A 307 -1.76 24.73 -19.10
N GLY A 308 -1.63 26.04 -18.91
CA GLY A 308 -1.23 26.94 -19.98
C GLY A 308 -0.21 27.99 -19.58
N ARG A 309 -0.08 28.99 -20.45
CA ARG A 309 0.77 30.16 -20.23
C ARG A 309 -0.05 31.38 -19.91
N THR A 310 0.54 32.24 -19.08
CA THR A 310 -0.02 33.56 -18.74
C THR A 310 1.01 34.64 -18.97
N PHE A 311 0.54 35.88 -19.17
CA PHE A 311 1.44 37.03 -19.19
C PHE A 311 1.96 37.31 -17.78
N PRO A 312 3.24 37.68 -17.65
CA PRO A 312 3.78 38.09 -16.36
C PRO A 312 2.90 39.14 -15.69
N ASN A 313 2.66 38.96 -14.38
CA ASN A 313 1.85 39.85 -13.54
C ASN A 313 0.36 39.94 -13.92
N GLY A 314 -0.18 39.01 -14.72
CA GLY A 314 -1.61 38.98 -15.09
C GLY A 314 -2.01 40.09 -16.07
N GLU A 315 -1.05 40.60 -16.85
CA GLU A 315 -1.32 41.55 -17.92
C GLU A 315 -2.03 40.88 -19.11
N THR A 316 -2.53 41.67 -20.06
CA THR A 316 -3.09 41.14 -21.31
C THR A 316 -2.15 41.45 -22.47
N PRO A 317 -2.03 40.55 -23.47
CA PRO A 317 -1.24 40.82 -24.67
C PRO A 317 -1.74 42.09 -25.36
N PRO A 318 -0.84 42.96 -25.85
CA PRO A 318 -1.21 43.96 -26.84
C PRO A 318 -1.82 43.27 -28.08
N TRP A 319 -2.85 43.88 -28.68
CA TRP A 319 -3.50 43.32 -29.88
C TRP A 319 -2.58 43.29 -31.11
N ASP A 320 -1.59 44.17 -31.19
CA ASP A 320 -0.56 44.18 -32.24
C ASP A 320 0.84 44.33 -31.62
N PRO A 321 1.39 43.25 -31.07
CA PRO A 321 2.64 43.31 -30.31
C PRO A 321 3.87 43.54 -31.20
N LEU A 322 3.77 43.19 -32.48
CA LEU A 322 4.86 43.28 -33.46
C LEU A 322 4.73 44.48 -34.42
N GLY A 323 3.65 45.26 -34.33
CA GLY A 323 3.40 46.38 -35.23
C GLY A 323 3.09 45.95 -36.67
N LEU A 324 2.59 44.73 -36.87
CA LEU A 324 2.40 44.10 -38.19
C LEU A 324 1.03 44.36 -38.79
N LYS A 325 0.16 45.11 -38.09
CA LYS A 325 -1.18 45.44 -38.54
C LYS A 325 -1.22 46.01 -39.96
N ASP A 326 -0.38 47.00 -40.24
CA ASP A 326 -0.39 47.67 -41.54
C ASP A 326 0.13 46.74 -42.65
N ASP A 327 1.11 45.88 -42.36
CA ASP A 327 1.62 44.88 -43.29
C ASP A 327 0.56 43.83 -43.64
N LEU A 328 -0.26 43.41 -42.65
CA LEU A 328 -1.39 42.51 -42.86
C LEU A 328 -2.48 43.17 -43.74
N TYR A 329 -2.91 44.38 -43.40
CA TYR A 329 -3.96 45.07 -44.17
C TYR A 329 -3.53 45.44 -45.60
N ASN A 330 -2.23 45.69 -45.81
CA ASN A 330 -1.69 45.97 -47.13
C ASN A 330 -1.35 44.70 -47.94
N GLY A 331 -1.57 43.50 -47.37
CA GLY A 331 -1.32 42.22 -48.02
C GLY A 331 0.16 41.88 -48.21
N VAL A 332 1.05 42.49 -47.41
CA VAL A 332 2.49 42.20 -47.39
C VAL A 332 2.76 40.86 -46.71
N ILE A 333 1.96 40.55 -45.68
CA ILE A 333 1.89 39.25 -45.01
C ILE A 333 0.45 38.76 -45.06
N ASP A 334 0.26 37.44 -45.01
CA ASP A 334 -1.07 36.85 -44.87
C ASP A 334 -1.41 36.57 -43.40
N ASP A 335 -2.64 36.15 -43.15
CA ASP A 335 -3.15 35.84 -41.81
C ASP A 335 -2.31 34.74 -41.13
N ASN A 336 -1.82 33.75 -41.88
CA ASN A 336 -1.03 32.63 -41.35
C ASN A 336 0.33 33.10 -40.83
N GLU A 337 1.04 33.94 -41.60
CA GLU A 337 2.34 34.48 -41.19
C GLU A 337 2.20 35.49 -40.04
N TRP A 338 1.12 36.29 -40.03
CA TRP A 338 0.81 37.15 -38.88
C TRP A 338 0.55 36.33 -37.61
N GLN A 339 -0.27 35.28 -37.71
CA GLN A 339 -0.58 34.38 -36.60
C GLN A 339 0.70 33.71 -36.07
N ARG A 340 1.49 33.07 -36.94
CA ARG A 340 2.75 32.40 -36.58
C ARG A 340 3.72 33.31 -35.81
N ARG A 341 3.93 34.54 -36.30
CA ARG A 341 4.85 35.50 -35.64
C ARG A 341 4.30 36.00 -34.31
N THR A 342 2.99 36.25 -34.26
CA THR A 342 2.31 36.68 -33.03
C THR A 342 2.39 35.60 -31.97
N ASP A 343 2.17 34.34 -32.35
CA ASP A 343 2.27 33.19 -31.45
C ASP A 343 3.69 32.97 -30.96
N GLU A 344 4.71 33.06 -31.84
CA GLU A 344 6.13 32.99 -31.44
C GLU A 344 6.50 34.08 -30.43
N TRP A 345 6.01 35.31 -30.65
CA TRP A 345 6.23 36.41 -29.73
C TRP A 345 5.50 36.16 -28.40
N LEU A 346 4.25 35.74 -28.45
CA LEU A 346 3.41 35.42 -27.30
C LEU A 346 4.06 34.35 -26.42
N HIS A 347 4.51 33.25 -27.02
CA HIS A 347 5.23 32.17 -26.35
C HIS A 347 6.52 32.66 -25.66
N ALA A 348 7.23 33.61 -26.27
CA ALA A 348 8.46 34.17 -25.73
C ALA A 348 8.25 35.18 -24.59
N GLN A 349 7.07 35.82 -24.53
CA GLN A 349 6.74 36.81 -23.48
C GLN A 349 5.93 36.23 -22.33
N THR A 350 5.31 35.06 -22.51
CA THR A 350 4.48 34.42 -21.49
C THR A 350 5.29 33.43 -20.64
N ILE A 351 4.82 33.23 -19.42
CA ILE A 351 5.37 32.27 -18.46
C ILE A 351 4.33 31.19 -18.19
N ILE A 352 4.76 30.00 -17.76
CA ILE A 352 3.83 28.95 -17.37
C ILE A 352 3.06 29.40 -16.12
N ASP A 353 1.74 29.34 -16.19
CA ASP A 353 0.87 29.73 -15.08
C ASP A 353 0.84 28.61 -14.05
N ARG A 354 1.72 28.71 -13.06
CA ARG A 354 1.76 27.74 -11.96
C ARG A 354 0.73 28.18 -10.92
N PRO A 355 -0.32 27.37 -10.67
CA PRO A 355 -1.37 27.73 -9.72
C PRO A 355 -0.84 27.78 -8.28
N GLU A 356 -1.51 28.57 -7.45
CA GLU A 356 -1.22 28.75 -6.02
C GLU A 356 -2.34 28.11 -5.19
N PRO A 357 -2.08 27.68 -3.94
CA PRO A 357 -3.11 27.07 -3.12
C PRO A 357 -4.14 28.08 -2.64
N GLU A 358 -5.41 27.67 -2.62
CA GLU A 358 -6.52 28.51 -2.18
C GLU A 358 -7.03 28.10 -0.80
N LEU A 359 -7.00 29.03 0.17
CA LEU A 359 -7.49 28.76 1.54
C LEU A 359 -9.03 28.59 1.61
N LYS A 360 -9.74 29.08 0.59
CA LYS A 360 -11.20 28.97 0.45
C LYS A 360 -11.50 28.72 -1.03
N PRO A 361 -12.16 27.59 -1.38
CA PRO A 361 -12.55 27.33 -2.75
C PRO A 361 -13.51 28.40 -3.28
N ARG A 362 -13.35 28.80 -4.55
CA ARG A 362 -14.30 29.72 -5.18
C ARG A 362 -15.68 29.06 -5.28
N PRO A 363 -16.78 29.82 -5.21
CA PRO A 363 -18.11 29.24 -5.29
C PRO A 363 -18.40 28.48 -6.59
N GLU A 364 -17.82 28.93 -7.71
CA GLU A 364 -17.95 28.29 -9.04
C GLU A 364 -17.28 26.91 -9.12
N ASP A 365 -16.20 26.70 -8.37
CA ASP A 365 -15.39 25.48 -8.45
C ASP A 365 -15.88 24.37 -7.49
N ARG A 366 -16.98 24.62 -6.75
CA ARG A 366 -17.58 23.67 -5.77
C ARG A 366 -18.29 22.48 -6.41
N HIS A 367 -18.40 22.41 -7.73
CA HIS A 367 -19.18 21.38 -8.43
C HIS A 367 -18.37 20.12 -8.77
N ASP A 368 -17.04 20.15 -8.70
CA ASP A 368 -16.16 19.05 -9.10
C ASP A 368 -15.48 18.34 -7.91
N GLY A 369 -16.21 18.14 -6.81
CA GLY A 369 -15.68 17.49 -5.60
C GLY A 369 -14.81 18.40 -4.71
N TRP A 370 -14.71 19.70 -5.03
CA TRP A 370 -14.05 20.69 -4.20
C TRP A 370 -14.99 21.24 -3.12
N GLU A 371 -15.31 20.38 -2.15
CA GLU A 371 -16.10 20.74 -0.97
C GLU A 371 -15.31 21.67 -0.02
N ASP A 372 -16.01 22.27 0.96
CA ASP A 372 -15.33 23.01 2.04
C ASP A 372 -14.31 22.08 2.75
N ARG A 373 -13.16 22.63 3.17
CA ARG A 373 -12.09 21.85 3.81
C ARG A 373 -12.63 20.88 4.87
N CYS A 374 -12.48 19.58 4.61
CA CYS A 374 -12.88 18.54 5.55
C CYS A 374 -11.80 18.37 6.62
N GLN A 375 -12.01 19.01 7.77
CA GLN A 375 -11.15 18.81 8.94
C GLN A 375 -11.44 17.46 9.57
N VAL A 376 -10.39 16.66 9.74
CA VAL A 376 -10.48 15.36 10.44
C VAL A 376 -10.61 15.64 11.94
N THR A 377 -11.67 15.11 12.57
CA THR A 377 -11.88 15.25 14.02
C THR A 377 -11.49 13.99 14.78
N SER A 378 -11.26 14.12 16.08
CA SER A 378 -10.99 12.99 16.97
C SER A 378 -12.18 12.02 17.05
N GLU A 379 -13.42 12.52 16.94
CA GLU A 379 -14.63 11.68 16.87
C GLU A 379 -14.67 10.84 15.59
N ALA A 380 -14.34 11.43 14.44
CA ALA A 380 -14.33 10.72 13.15
C ALA A 380 -13.28 9.59 13.16
N ILE A 381 -12.11 9.83 13.74
CA ILE A 381 -11.06 8.80 13.92
C ILE A 381 -11.53 7.68 14.86
N ALA A 382 -12.27 8.02 15.92
CA ALA A 382 -12.77 7.04 16.89
C ALA A 382 -13.96 6.22 16.37
N ASP A 383 -14.70 6.72 15.38
CA ASP A 383 -15.90 6.09 14.84
C ASP A 383 -15.60 4.94 13.88
N ARG A 384 -15.62 3.71 14.40
CA ARG A 384 -15.28 2.48 13.66
C ARG A 384 -16.44 1.93 12.83
N ARG A 385 -17.59 2.62 12.75
CA ARG A 385 -18.78 2.09 12.07
C ARG A 385 -18.53 1.84 10.59
N THR A 386 -17.84 2.75 9.91
CA THR A 386 -17.48 2.64 8.50
C THR A 386 -16.58 1.42 8.26
N LEU A 387 -15.48 1.32 9.01
CA LEU A 387 -14.53 0.21 8.89
C LEU A 387 -15.18 -1.14 9.21
N LEU A 388 -15.95 -1.23 10.30
CA LEU A 388 -16.55 -2.51 10.70
C LEU A 388 -17.76 -2.89 9.85
N GLY A 389 -18.49 -1.92 9.26
CA GLY A 389 -19.59 -2.21 8.34
C GLY A 389 -20.72 -3.08 8.92
N GLY A 390 -20.87 -3.14 10.24
CA GLY A 390 -21.80 -4.04 10.92
C GLY A 390 -21.28 -5.47 11.14
N SER A 391 -20.04 -5.77 10.74
CA SER A 391 -19.33 -7.01 11.09
C SER A 391 -19.12 -7.13 12.61
N ASP A 392 -19.12 -8.36 13.11
CA ASP A 392 -18.80 -8.71 14.50
C ASP A 392 -17.29 -8.83 14.76
N GLY A 393 -16.47 -8.63 13.73
CA GLY A 393 -15.01 -8.66 13.83
C GLY A 393 -14.29 -8.28 12.53
N ILE A 394 -12.96 -8.42 12.55
CA ILE A 394 -12.08 -8.23 11.40
C ILE A 394 -11.16 -9.44 11.23
N GLN A 395 -10.54 -9.53 10.06
CA GLN A 395 -9.51 -10.52 9.76
C GLN A 395 -8.16 -9.80 9.64
N VAL A 396 -7.13 -10.30 10.35
CA VAL A 396 -5.80 -9.68 10.38
C VAL A 396 -4.72 -10.70 10.07
N ILE A 397 -3.87 -10.41 9.09
CA ILE A 397 -2.64 -11.16 8.83
C ILE A 397 -1.50 -10.48 9.59
N ILE A 398 -0.72 -11.25 10.33
CA ILE A 398 0.34 -10.73 11.20
C ILE A 398 1.68 -11.21 10.68
N LYS A 399 2.61 -10.27 10.50
CA LYS A 399 4.01 -10.53 10.17
C LYS A 399 4.90 -9.87 11.20
N LEU A 400 5.85 -10.62 11.73
CA LEU A 400 6.90 -10.10 12.59
C LEU A 400 8.23 -10.41 11.92
N SER A 401 8.99 -9.38 11.56
CA SER A 401 10.27 -9.54 10.87
C SER A 401 11.40 -8.84 11.62
N ALA A 402 12.60 -9.39 11.51
CA ALA A 402 13.83 -8.81 12.01
C ALA A 402 14.85 -8.72 10.88
N TRP A 403 15.54 -7.58 10.80
CA TRP A 403 16.68 -7.37 9.94
C TRP A 403 17.93 -7.36 10.79
N TYR A 404 18.94 -8.15 10.44
CA TYR A 404 20.23 -8.20 11.12
C TYR A 404 21.32 -7.79 10.14
N LEU A 405 22.08 -6.77 10.51
CA LEU A 405 23.16 -6.21 9.71
C LEU A 405 24.48 -6.42 10.48
N THR A 406 25.52 -6.79 9.77
CA THR A 406 26.88 -6.96 10.32
C THR A 406 27.87 -6.11 9.51
N PRO A 407 29.08 -5.84 10.03
CA PRO A 407 30.10 -5.15 9.24
C PRO A 407 30.40 -5.79 7.88
N GLU A 408 30.26 -7.12 7.78
CA GLU A 408 30.44 -7.89 6.54
C GLU A 408 29.23 -7.80 5.60
N ASN A 409 28.05 -7.55 6.13
CA ASN A 409 26.81 -7.34 5.38
C ASN A 409 26.07 -6.09 5.90
N PRO A 410 26.59 -4.89 5.60
CA PRO A 410 26.21 -3.65 6.29
C PRO A 410 24.96 -2.99 5.71
N ILE A 411 24.32 -3.59 4.69
CA ILE A 411 23.16 -3.07 3.98
C ILE A 411 22.12 -4.19 3.87
N CYS A 412 20.91 -3.93 4.36
CA CYS A 412 19.73 -4.72 4.06
C CYS A 412 18.95 -4.01 2.94
N ASN A 413 18.95 -4.61 1.75
CA ASN A 413 18.14 -4.13 0.64
C ASN A 413 16.73 -4.67 0.78
N THR A 414 15.76 -3.78 0.89
CA THR A 414 14.41 -4.05 0.42
C THR A 414 14.45 -4.11 -1.10
N GLU A 415 13.67 -4.99 -1.71
CA GLU A 415 13.53 -5.02 -3.18
C GLU A 415 13.14 -3.58 -3.60
N ASN A 416 13.99 -2.89 -4.38
CA ASN A 416 13.72 -1.54 -4.92
C ASN A 416 12.67 -1.62 -6.04
N GLU A 417 11.61 -2.39 -5.80
CA GLU A 417 10.51 -2.63 -6.72
C GLU A 417 9.24 -2.09 -6.07
N TRP A 418 8.45 -1.35 -6.84
CA TRP A 418 7.14 -0.88 -6.43
C TRP A 418 6.17 -2.06 -6.33
N ALA A 419 5.49 -2.19 -5.19
CA ALA A 419 4.56 -3.28 -4.93
C ALA A 419 3.34 -2.81 -4.13
N LEU A 420 2.26 -3.60 -4.23
CA LEU A 420 1.14 -3.58 -3.28
C LEU A 420 1.38 -4.66 -2.21
N ASP A 421 0.71 -4.53 -1.07
CA ASP A 421 0.75 -5.57 -0.04
C ASP A 421 -0.12 -6.76 -0.42
N GLY A 422 0.53 -7.93 -0.53
CA GLY A 422 -0.12 -9.20 -0.81
C GLY A 422 -0.53 -9.42 -2.26
N VAL A 423 -1.46 -10.36 -2.46
CA VAL A 423 -2.10 -10.63 -3.76
C VAL A 423 -3.62 -10.56 -3.58
N PRO A 424 -4.40 -10.53 -4.67
CA PRO A 424 -5.84 -10.29 -4.57
C PRO A 424 -6.59 -11.32 -3.73
N ASN A 425 -6.10 -12.56 -3.66
CA ASN A 425 -6.64 -13.61 -2.79
C ASN A 425 -6.66 -13.23 -1.30
N ASP A 426 -5.75 -12.34 -0.88
CA ASP A 426 -5.60 -11.98 0.53
C ASP A 426 -6.57 -10.86 0.95
N HIS A 427 -7.19 -10.15 -0.02
CA HIS A 427 -8.12 -9.03 0.19
C HIS A 427 -7.63 -7.99 1.20
N ILE A 428 -6.32 -7.67 1.18
CA ILE A 428 -5.74 -6.67 2.07
C ILE A 428 -6.21 -5.28 1.64
N CYS A 429 -6.88 -4.55 2.53
CA CYS A 429 -7.37 -3.18 2.27
C CYS A 429 -6.47 -2.10 2.90
N ALA A 430 -5.77 -2.41 3.98
CA ALA A 430 -4.85 -1.48 4.63
C ALA A 430 -3.72 -2.21 5.35
N THR A 431 -2.57 -1.55 5.47
CA THR A 431 -1.39 -2.07 6.15
C THR A 431 -0.98 -1.12 7.27
N ALA A 432 -0.57 -1.67 8.40
CA ALA A 432 0.07 -0.95 9.49
C ALA A 432 1.47 -1.53 9.75
N VAL A 433 2.49 -0.67 9.75
CA VAL A 433 3.89 -1.01 9.96
C VAL A 433 4.39 -0.32 11.23
N TYR A 434 4.86 -1.09 12.19
CA TYR A 434 5.41 -0.59 13.46
C TYR A 434 6.85 -1.04 13.64
N ILE A 435 7.78 -0.08 13.75
CA ILE A 435 9.17 -0.36 14.09
C ILE A 435 9.32 -0.27 15.60
N PHE A 436 9.50 -1.41 16.27
CA PHE A 436 9.46 -1.47 17.73
C PHE A 436 10.85 -1.64 18.38
N ASP A 437 11.89 -1.93 17.60
CA ASP A 437 13.25 -2.13 18.10
C ASP A 437 14.26 -1.80 16.98
N ASP A 438 15.03 -0.73 17.12
CA ASP A 438 16.13 -0.40 16.22
C ASP A 438 17.44 -0.27 16.98
N HIS A 439 18.51 -0.85 16.44
CA HIS A 439 19.85 -0.65 16.96
C HIS A 439 20.85 -0.47 15.82
N ASN A 440 21.64 0.61 15.89
CA ASN A 440 22.74 0.88 14.96
C ASN A 440 22.36 0.86 13.46
N VAL A 441 21.13 1.19 13.11
CA VAL A 441 20.63 1.24 11.71
C VAL A 441 20.13 2.64 11.35
N THR A 442 20.24 3.01 10.07
CA THR A 442 19.69 4.27 9.53
C THR A 442 18.16 4.25 9.52
N ASP A 443 17.57 5.44 9.46
CA ASP A 443 16.13 5.58 9.23
C ASP A 443 15.77 5.05 7.83
N THR A 444 14.59 4.47 7.66
CA THR A 444 14.09 3.96 6.36
C THR A 444 13.04 4.89 5.82
N LYS A 445 13.01 5.10 4.51
CA LYS A 445 11.91 5.78 3.84
C LYS A 445 11.01 4.75 3.17
N ILE A 446 9.70 4.95 3.27
CA ILE A 446 8.72 4.22 2.47
C ILE A 446 8.13 5.24 1.50
N SER A 447 8.45 5.09 0.22
CA SER A 447 7.90 5.93 -0.85
C SER A 447 6.57 5.37 -1.33
N PHE A 448 5.66 6.24 -1.75
CA PHE A 448 4.32 5.90 -2.22
C PHE A 448 4.05 6.52 -3.58
N ARG A 449 3.34 5.78 -4.43
CA ARG A 449 2.82 6.26 -5.72
C ARG A 449 1.43 5.71 -5.99
N SER A 450 0.70 6.43 -6.82
CA SER A 450 -0.68 6.12 -7.18
C SER A 450 -0.90 6.30 -8.69
N ARG A 451 -1.93 5.65 -9.21
CA ARG A 451 -2.45 5.91 -10.55
C ARG A 451 -3.50 7.01 -10.49
N PHE A 452 -3.50 7.91 -11.46
CA PHE A 452 -4.55 8.90 -11.67
C PHE A 452 -5.33 8.64 -12.96
N GLN A 453 -6.52 9.24 -13.05
CA GLN A 453 -7.44 9.11 -14.16
C GLN A 453 -6.97 9.96 -15.37
N GLY A 454 -6.09 9.37 -16.18
CA GLY A 454 -5.50 10.04 -17.35
C GLY A 454 -6.54 10.53 -18.36
N LEU A 455 -7.58 9.75 -18.63
CA LEU A 455 -8.64 10.13 -19.59
C LEU A 455 -9.42 11.37 -19.14
N CYS A 456 -9.84 11.44 -17.87
CA CYS A 456 -10.50 12.66 -17.36
C CYS A 456 -9.56 13.85 -17.38
N PHE A 457 -8.28 13.64 -17.05
CA PHE A 457 -7.30 14.70 -17.20
C PHE A 457 -7.18 15.19 -18.65
N GLU A 458 -7.18 14.30 -19.65
CA GLU A 458 -7.12 14.68 -21.07
C GLU A 458 -8.37 15.43 -21.55
N GLU A 459 -9.56 15.03 -21.07
CA GLU A 459 -10.84 15.62 -21.46
C GLU A 459 -11.10 16.97 -20.77
N ASP A 460 -10.74 17.08 -19.49
CA ASP A 460 -11.14 18.20 -18.65
C ASP A 460 -10.03 19.26 -18.47
N CYS A 461 -8.75 18.88 -18.63
CA CYS A 461 -7.65 19.83 -18.53
C CYS A 461 -7.43 20.56 -19.85
N GLN A 462 -7.58 21.88 -19.84
CA GLN A 462 -7.27 22.71 -20.99
C GLN A 462 -5.75 22.83 -21.14
N VAL A 463 -5.21 22.13 -22.13
CA VAL A 463 -3.79 22.19 -22.51
C VAL A 463 -3.67 22.95 -23.83
N GLU A 464 -2.71 23.87 -23.92
CA GLU A 464 -2.44 24.59 -25.16
C GLU A 464 -1.92 23.62 -26.23
N PRO A 465 -2.57 23.56 -27.42
CA PRO A 465 -2.14 22.70 -28.52
C PRO A 465 -0.65 22.86 -28.86
N GLY A 466 0.11 21.76 -28.78
CA GLY A 466 1.54 21.74 -29.09
C GLY A 466 2.49 22.22 -27.99
N ASP A 467 1.98 22.78 -26.87
CA ASP A 467 2.80 23.15 -25.71
C ASP A 467 2.55 22.23 -24.49
N THR A 468 3.17 21.06 -24.52
CA THR A 468 3.12 20.10 -23.40
C THR A 468 3.98 20.51 -22.20
N ARG A 469 4.77 21.59 -22.32
CA ARG A 469 5.70 22.03 -21.26
C ARG A 469 4.96 22.53 -20.03
N ALA A 470 3.80 23.16 -20.19
CA ALA A 470 2.99 23.59 -19.06
C ALA A 470 2.55 22.40 -18.19
N VAL A 471 2.13 21.30 -18.81
CA VAL A 471 1.78 20.05 -18.10
C VAL A 471 2.98 19.47 -17.37
N GLU A 472 4.15 19.43 -18.02
CA GLU A 472 5.39 18.95 -17.41
C GLU A 472 5.80 19.78 -16.18
N GLU A 473 5.79 21.12 -16.30
CA GLU A 473 6.17 21.99 -15.19
C GLU A 473 5.16 22.01 -14.04
N ILE A 474 3.85 21.91 -14.35
CA ILE A 474 2.78 21.94 -13.35
C ILE A 474 2.61 20.59 -12.66
N PHE A 475 2.58 19.48 -13.40
CA PHE A 475 2.24 18.14 -12.86
C PHE A 475 3.39 17.13 -12.86
N GLY A 476 4.46 17.38 -13.62
CA GLY A 476 5.68 16.54 -13.60
C GLY A 476 5.60 15.27 -14.44
N PHE A 477 4.72 15.21 -15.44
CA PHE A 477 4.68 14.15 -16.45
C PHE A 477 4.54 14.72 -17.86
N THR A 478 4.87 13.92 -18.86
CA THR A 478 4.90 14.30 -20.28
C THR A 478 3.95 13.44 -21.12
N HIS A 479 3.82 13.77 -22.41
CA HIS A 479 3.00 13.00 -23.35
C HIS A 479 3.42 11.53 -23.39
N ARG A 480 2.44 10.63 -23.31
CA ARG A 480 2.59 9.16 -23.25
C ARG A 480 3.29 8.64 -22.02
N ASP A 481 3.53 9.44 -20.99
CA ASP A 481 3.95 8.90 -19.70
C ASP A 481 2.84 8.05 -19.09
N PRO A 482 3.18 7.00 -18.32
CA PRO A 482 2.20 6.28 -17.52
C PRO A 482 1.42 7.25 -16.62
N SER A 483 0.12 7.03 -16.44
CA SER A 483 -0.72 7.86 -15.55
C SER A 483 -0.48 7.55 -14.07
N ILE A 484 0.79 7.52 -13.64
CA ILE A 484 1.25 7.22 -12.29
C ILE A 484 2.06 8.38 -11.76
N GLN A 485 1.81 8.77 -10.52
CA GLN A 485 2.56 9.84 -9.85
C GLN A 485 3.10 9.39 -8.49
N GLU A 486 4.37 9.73 -8.22
CA GLU A 486 4.95 9.58 -6.89
C GLU A 486 4.39 10.65 -5.94
N ILE A 487 3.67 10.20 -4.92
CA ILE A 487 3.00 11.02 -3.90
C ILE A 487 4.04 11.63 -2.94
N GLY A 488 5.00 10.81 -2.51
CA GLY A 488 6.02 11.22 -1.54
C GLY A 488 6.55 10.04 -0.74
N SER A 489 7.29 10.32 0.33
CA SER A 489 7.88 9.29 1.19
C SER A 489 7.73 9.62 2.67
N VAL A 490 7.42 8.61 3.48
CA VAL A 490 7.36 8.74 4.95
C VAL A 490 8.62 8.14 5.56
N THR A 491 9.20 8.82 6.56
CA THR A 491 10.38 8.30 7.28
C THR A 491 9.97 7.45 8.48
N MET A 492 10.57 6.27 8.60
CA MET A 492 10.32 5.26 9.62
C MET A 492 11.58 4.99 10.45
N ARG A 493 11.38 4.93 11.78
CA ARG A 493 12.38 4.62 12.82
C ARG A 493 11.66 4.06 14.05
N GLU A 494 12.41 3.54 15.00
CA GLU A 494 11.88 3.01 16.26
C GLU A 494 10.82 3.93 16.91
N GLY A 495 9.72 3.31 17.34
CA GLY A 495 8.57 3.97 17.95
C GLY A 495 7.52 4.46 16.95
N LEU A 496 7.83 4.51 15.65
CA LEU A 496 6.87 4.95 14.63
C LEU A 496 5.97 3.81 14.15
N LEU A 497 4.67 4.05 14.23
CA LEU A 497 3.58 3.31 13.60
C LEU A 497 3.11 4.12 12.38
N LEU A 498 3.08 3.49 11.21
CA LEU A 498 2.53 4.05 9.97
C LEU A 498 1.40 3.14 9.49
N ALA A 499 0.27 3.72 9.10
CA ALA A 499 -0.78 3.02 8.38
C ALA A 499 -1.04 3.69 7.03
N TYR A 500 -1.35 2.87 6.03
CA TYR A 500 -1.67 3.31 4.67
C TYR A 500 -2.67 2.35 4.02
N PRO A 501 -3.53 2.82 3.11
CA PRO A 501 -4.45 1.96 2.39
C PRO A 501 -3.73 1.21 1.25
N ASN A 502 -4.16 -0.02 0.97
CA ASN A 502 -3.52 -0.91 -0.01
C ASN A 502 -3.94 -0.62 -1.47
N ILE A 503 -4.19 0.65 -1.75
CA ILE A 503 -4.38 1.22 -3.08
C ILE A 503 -3.10 1.93 -3.58
N LEU A 504 -2.15 2.19 -2.67
CA LEU A 504 -0.90 2.86 -2.98
C LEU A 504 0.21 1.83 -3.19
N GLN A 505 0.87 1.88 -4.35
CA GLN A 505 2.12 1.17 -4.49
C GLN A 505 3.16 1.80 -3.59
N HIS A 506 3.89 0.97 -2.85
CA HIS A 506 4.93 1.43 -1.96
C HIS A 506 6.28 0.80 -2.31
N MET A 507 7.35 1.49 -1.92
CA MET A 507 8.72 1.03 -2.09
C MET A 507 9.54 1.44 -0.86
N GLY A 508 10.11 0.45 -0.17
CA GLY A 508 11.01 0.69 0.96
C GLY A 508 12.42 1.04 0.48
N SER A 509 13.08 2.00 1.13
CA SER A 509 14.50 2.26 0.91
C SER A 509 15.37 1.23 1.62
N SER A 510 16.58 1.00 1.10
CA SER A 510 17.58 0.20 1.79
C SER A 510 17.90 0.75 3.18
N THR A 511 18.25 -0.15 4.09
CA THR A 511 18.67 0.17 5.46
C THR A 511 20.12 -0.21 5.62
N GLN A 512 20.91 0.64 6.28
CA GLN A 512 22.33 0.38 6.48
C GLN A 512 22.76 0.66 7.92
N LEU A 513 23.95 0.19 8.29
CA LEU A 513 24.54 0.45 9.59
C LEU A 513 24.87 1.95 9.77
N LYS A 514 24.57 2.50 10.96
CA LYS A 514 24.99 3.86 11.37
C LYS A 514 26.49 3.90 11.65
N ASP A 515 26.97 2.96 12.46
CA ASP A 515 28.39 2.66 12.71
C ASP A 515 28.74 1.36 11.98
N PRO A 516 29.44 1.42 10.83
CA PRO A 516 29.78 0.24 10.02
C PRO A 516 30.67 -0.78 10.74
N THR A 517 31.25 -0.43 11.89
CA THR A 517 32.15 -1.31 12.65
C THR A 517 31.41 -2.21 13.65
N LYS A 518 30.11 -1.98 13.86
CA LYS A 518 29.29 -2.70 14.83
C LYS A 518 28.08 -3.33 14.16
N PRO A 519 27.59 -4.47 14.66
CA PRO A 519 26.33 -5.02 14.18
C PRO A 519 25.16 -4.09 14.51
N GLY A 520 24.05 -4.30 13.83
CA GLY A 520 22.80 -3.56 14.03
C GLY A 520 21.59 -4.42 13.69
N HIS A 521 20.43 -3.99 14.15
CA HIS A 521 19.18 -4.66 13.85
C HIS A 521 18.00 -3.69 13.75
N ARG A 522 16.95 -4.16 13.09
CA ARG A 522 15.62 -3.53 13.04
C ARG A 522 14.56 -4.61 13.18
N LYS A 523 13.59 -4.43 14.08
CA LYS A 523 12.45 -5.34 14.21
C LYS A 523 11.15 -4.60 13.93
N ILE A 524 10.32 -5.24 13.11
CA ILE A 524 9.14 -4.65 12.50
C ILE A 524 7.96 -5.59 12.72
N LEU A 525 6.88 -5.06 13.27
CA LEU A 525 5.58 -5.70 13.31
C LEU A 525 4.72 -5.10 12.20
N THR A 526 4.28 -5.92 11.26
CA THR A 526 3.36 -5.55 10.20
C THR A 526 2.02 -6.24 10.39
N LEU A 527 0.96 -5.46 10.38
CA LEU A 527 -0.42 -5.92 10.46
C LEU A 527 -1.10 -5.59 9.14
N TYR A 528 -1.67 -6.59 8.47
CA TYR A 528 -2.46 -6.40 7.26
C TYR A 528 -3.93 -6.60 7.62
N LEU A 529 -4.72 -5.53 7.44
CA LEU A 529 -6.17 -5.56 7.57
C LEU A 529 -6.75 -6.16 6.30
N VAL A 530 -7.44 -7.28 6.44
CA VAL A 530 -8.27 -7.86 5.37
C VAL A 530 -9.59 -7.09 5.36
N ASP A 531 -10.09 -6.81 4.17
CA ASP A 531 -11.33 -6.08 3.94
C ASP A 531 -12.49 -6.69 4.77
N PRO A 532 -13.05 -5.94 5.74
CA PRO A 532 -14.15 -6.44 6.57
C PRO A 532 -15.42 -6.83 5.78
N ARG A 533 -15.54 -6.41 4.51
CA ARG A 533 -16.66 -6.78 3.63
C ARG A 533 -16.46 -8.12 2.92
N VAL A 534 -15.24 -8.63 2.88
CA VAL A 534 -14.91 -9.90 2.24
C VAL A 534 -14.43 -10.91 3.27
N LYS A 535 -15.20 -11.98 3.47
CA LYS A 535 -14.78 -13.08 4.33
C LYS A 535 -13.90 -14.06 3.54
N VAL A 536 -12.61 -14.09 3.85
CA VAL A 536 -11.65 -15.04 3.27
C VAL A 536 -11.42 -16.24 4.19
N LEU A 537 -10.84 -17.32 3.65
CA LEU A 537 -10.38 -18.47 4.45
C LEU A 537 -9.38 -18.00 5.51
N SER A 538 -9.69 -18.23 6.78
CA SER A 538 -8.82 -17.87 7.90
C SER A 538 -8.35 -19.10 8.66
N THR A 539 -7.53 -18.86 9.68
CA THR A 539 -7.13 -19.88 10.66
C THR A 539 -8.28 -20.40 11.55
N ALA A 540 -9.48 -19.83 11.43
CA ALA A 540 -10.71 -20.39 11.98
C ALA A 540 -11.31 -21.48 11.07
N ASN A 541 -11.00 -21.47 9.77
CA ASN A 541 -11.47 -22.48 8.81
C ASN A 541 -10.39 -23.52 8.50
N VAL A 542 -9.13 -23.10 8.50
CA VAL A 542 -7.96 -23.95 8.23
C VAL A 542 -7.27 -24.26 9.56
N PRO A 543 -7.29 -25.53 10.03
CA PRO A 543 -6.57 -25.92 11.24
C PRO A 543 -5.07 -25.71 11.13
N PRO A 544 -4.34 -25.68 12.26
CA PRO A 544 -2.89 -25.62 12.23
C PRO A 544 -2.32 -26.74 11.34
N GLN A 545 -1.35 -26.36 10.50
CA GLN A 545 -0.80 -27.22 9.45
C GLN A 545 0.57 -27.78 9.82
N GLN A 546 1.05 -27.54 11.03
CA GLN A 546 2.36 -27.94 11.52
C GLN A 546 2.36 -29.40 11.98
N ALA A 547 3.18 -30.25 11.35
CA ALA A 547 3.31 -31.66 11.73
C ALA A 547 3.90 -31.83 13.14
N ASP A 548 4.82 -30.97 13.56
CA ASP A 548 5.41 -31.02 14.90
C ASP A 548 4.40 -30.63 16.00
N TRP A 549 3.46 -29.74 15.72
CA TRP A 549 2.35 -29.45 16.63
C TRP A 549 1.41 -30.66 16.74
N CYS A 550 1.16 -31.33 15.61
CA CYS A 550 0.41 -32.58 15.55
C CYS A 550 1.04 -33.63 16.47
N ALA A 551 2.33 -33.95 16.29
CA ALA A 551 3.01 -34.97 17.09
C ALA A 551 2.87 -34.73 18.58
N ARG A 552 3.04 -33.48 19.04
CA ARG A 552 2.89 -33.14 20.46
C ARG A 552 1.50 -33.48 20.99
N GLU A 553 0.43 -33.07 20.31
CA GLU A 553 -0.94 -33.38 20.74
C GLU A 553 -1.23 -34.89 20.70
N PHE A 554 -0.60 -35.64 19.80
CA PHE A 554 -0.70 -37.11 19.75
C PHE A 554 0.25 -37.84 20.71
N SER A 555 1.24 -37.16 21.30
CA SER A 555 2.16 -37.71 22.30
C SER A 555 1.73 -37.42 23.74
N ASP A 556 0.71 -36.58 23.95
CA ASP A 556 0.10 -36.35 25.27
C ASP A 556 -0.47 -37.66 25.88
N GLU A 557 -0.77 -37.66 27.18
CA GLU A 557 -1.09 -38.87 27.96
C GLU A 557 -2.23 -39.75 27.37
N ALA A 558 -3.13 -39.17 26.58
CA ALA A 558 -4.24 -39.86 25.91
C ALA A 558 -4.01 -40.11 24.40
N GLY A 559 -2.83 -39.78 23.87
CA GLY A 559 -2.52 -39.77 22.44
C GLY A 559 -1.92 -41.07 21.90
N GLN A 560 -2.05 -41.28 20.59
CA GLN A 560 -1.62 -42.50 19.89
C GLN A 560 -0.10 -42.70 19.82
N PHE A 561 0.68 -41.63 20.03
CA PHE A 561 2.13 -41.65 20.08
C PHE A 561 2.69 -41.62 21.51
N ASN A 562 1.82 -41.75 22.52
CA ASN A 562 2.25 -41.85 23.90
C ASN A 562 3.20 -43.05 24.09
N GLY A 563 4.40 -42.79 24.64
CA GLY A 563 5.44 -43.79 24.89
C GLY A 563 6.37 -44.12 23.72
N LEU A 564 6.20 -43.49 22.54
CA LEU A 564 7.15 -43.65 21.43
C LEU A 564 8.36 -42.72 21.59
N PRO A 565 9.59 -43.16 21.24
CA PRO A 565 10.74 -42.27 21.13
C PRO A 565 10.52 -41.18 20.08
N LYS A 566 11.07 -39.99 20.32
CA LYS A 566 10.91 -38.83 19.44
C LYS A 566 11.34 -39.15 18.00
N GLU A 567 12.41 -39.90 17.82
CA GLU A 567 12.94 -40.29 16.52
C GLU A 567 11.93 -41.10 15.69
N VAL A 568 11.14 -41.96 16.36
CA VAL A 568 10.10 -42.76 15.70
C VAL A 568 8.91 -41.89 15.32
N VAL A 569 8.53 -40.94 16.19
CA VAL A 569 7.45 -39.98 15.89
C VAL A 569 7.84 -39.09 14.71
N ASP A 570 9.07 -38.56 14.72
CA ASP A 570 9.59 -37.72 13.63
C ASP A 570 9.62 -38.51 12.30
N MET A 571 10.07 -39.78 12.31
CA MET A 571 10.01 -40.65 11.13
C MET A 571 8.59 -40.87 10.61
N VAL A 572 7.62 -41.10 11.51
CA VAL A 572 6.21 -41.28 11.11
C VAL A 572 5.69 -40.00 10.46
N LEU A 573 5.96 -38.83 11.05
CA LEU A 573 5.53 -37.55 10.52
C LEU A 573 6.15 -37.21 9.16
N ASP A 574 7.42 -37.53 8.96
CA ASP A 574 8.11 -37.28 7.69
C ASP A 574 7.54 -38.13 6.53
N GLU A 575 6.97 -39.29 6.85
CA GLU A 575 6.29 -40.18 5.90
C GLU A 575 4.78 -39.86 5.73
N VAL A 576 4.20 -38.97 6.55
CA VAL A 576 2.80 -38.53 6.35
C VAL A 576 2.70 -37.70 5.08
N ILE A 577 2.10 -38.28 4.04
CA ILE A 577 1.82 -37.59 2.79
C ILE A 577 0.56 -36.73 2.95
N GLY A 578 0.73 -35.40 2.91
CA GLY A 578 -0.38 -34.44 2.90
C GLY A 578 -0.32 -33.46 4.08
N CYS A 579 -1.48 -33.00 4.54
CA CYS A 579 -1.62 -32.13 5.71
C CYS A 579 -1.85 -32.98 6.97
N PRO A 580 -1.13 -32.74 8.08
CA PRO A 580 -0.22 -31.62 8.36
C PRO A 580 1.17 -31.73 7.69
N PHE A 581 1.84 -30.61 7.48
CA PHE A 581 3.11 -30.48 6.75
C PHE A 581 4.33 -30.54 7.67
N SER A 582 5.34 -31.31 7.25
CA SER A 582 6.69 -31.21 7.81
C SER A 582 7.31 -29.84 7.51
N LYS A 583 8.32 -29.44 8.30
CA LYS A 583 9.05 -28.16 8.09
C LYS A 583 9.65 -28.06 6.68
N LYS A 584 10.17 -29.18 6.16
CA LYS A 584 10.75 -29.25 4.82
C LYS A 584 9.70 -29.00 3.73
N GLU A 585 8.53 -29.64 3.84
CA GLU A 585 7.46 -29.42 2.86
C GLU A 585 6.87 -28.02 2.95
N ALA A 586 6.67 -27.50 4.18
CA ALA A 586 6.21 -26.13 4.39
C ALA A 586 7.17 -25.10 3.77
N GLY A 587 8.49 -25.29 3.90
CA GLY A 587 9.50 -24.47 3.24
C GLY A 587 9.38 -24.53 1.71
N ARG A 588 9.23 -25.72 1.14
CA ARG A 588 9.04 -25.89 -0.32
C ARG A 588 7.78 -25.20 -0.83
N LEU A 589 6.67 -25.32 -0.09
CA LEU A 589 5.40 -24.67 -0.43
C LEU A 589 5.51 -23.14 -0.32
N LYS A 590 6.21 -22.64 0.70
CA LYS A 590 6.53 -21.22 0.86
C LYS A 590 7.32 -20.69 -0.35
N ASP A 591 8.35 -21.40 -0.80
CA ASP A 591 9.14 -20.98 -1.97
C ASP A 591 8.31 -20.93 -3.26
N VAL A 592 7.40 -21.89 -3.43
CA VAL A 592 6.47 -21.90 -4.58
C VAL A 592 5.51 -20.71 -4.50
N ALA A 593 4.94 -20.44 -3.33
CA ALA A 593 4.06 -19.30 -3.08
C ALA A 593 4.79 -17.97 -3.31
N ALA A 594 6.04 -17.83 -2.84
CA ALA A 594 6.83 -16.62 -3.02
C ALA A 594 7.06 -16.30 -4.51
N ARG A 595 7.45 -17.29 -5.33
CA ARG A 595 7.63 -17.09 -6.77
C ARG A 595 6.34 -16.68 -7.47
N ASP A 596 5.22 -17.30 -7.10
CA ASP A 596 3.90 -16.99 -7.67
C ASP A 596 3.46 -15.55 -7.32
N ARG A 597 3.66 -15.13 -6.07
CA ARG A 597 3.35 -13.77 -5.61
C ARG A 597 4.24 -12.71 -6.26
N ILE A 598 5.53 -12.98 -6.46
CA ILE A 598 6.42 -12.10 -7.23
C ILE A 598 5.92 -11.95 -8.68
N CYS A 599 5.48 -13.05 -9.31
CA CYS A 599 4.92 -13.01 -10.65
C CYS A 599 3.64 -12.17 -10.71
N ALA A 600 2.73 -12.34 -9.74
CA ALA A 600 1.51 -11.56 -9.65
C ALA A 600 1.79 -10.06 -9.45
N SER A 601 2.71 -9.70 -8.54
CA SER A 601 3.13 -8.31 -8.30
C SER A 601 3.66 -7.64 -9.58
N LYS A 602 4.51 -8.34 -10.34
CA LYS A 602 5.02 -7.82 -11.63
C LYS A 602 3.92 -7.62 -12.66
N GLN A 603 2.93 -8.50 -12.70
CA GLN A 603 1.78 -8.36 -13.59
C GLN A 603 0.90 -7.16 -13.20
N ILE A 604 0.64 -6.97 -11.89
CA ILE A 604 -0.09 -5.80 -11.36
C ILE A 604 0.63 -4.50 -11.74
N THR A 605 1.95 -4.43 -11.51
CA THR A 605 2.74 -3.26 -11.89
C THR A 605 2.67 -3.00 -13.40
N LYS A 606 2.70 -4.05 -14.24
CA LYS A 606 2.54 -3.90 -15.69
C LYS A 606 1.19 -3.27 -16.05
N VAL A 607 0.09 -3.72 -15.43
CA VAL A 607 -1.26 -3.15 -15.64
C VAL A 607 -1.32 -1.69 -15.21
N LEU A 608 -0.80 -1.36 -14.02
CA LEU A 608 -0.79 0.03 -13.56
C LEU A 608 -0.03 0.95 -14.54
N THR A 609 1.07 0.47 -15.11
CA THR A 609 1.91 1.25 -16.04
C THR A 609 1.43 1.25 -17.49
N SER A 610 0.41 0.47 -17.85
CA SER A 610 -0.09 0.42 -19.24
C SER A 610 -0.98 1.59 -19.61
N TYR A 611 -1.66 2.18 -18.62
CA TYR A 611 -2.45 3.40 -18.81
C TYR A 611 -1.51 4.59 -18.97
N ARG A 612 -1.67 5.33 -20.07
CA ARG A 612 -0.80 6.45 -20.43
C ARG A 612 -1.65 7.67 -20.75
N VAL A 613 -1.09 8.84 -20.49
CA VAL A 613 -1.74 10.11 -20.84
C VAL A 613 -1.46 10.45 -22.30
N ASP A 614 -2.50 10.62 -23.11
CA ASP A 614 -2.41 11.03 -24.52
C ASP A 614 -2.73 12.51 -24.72
N LEU A 615 -1.70 13.34 -24.60
CA LEU A 615 -1.78 14.78 -24.91
C LEU A 615 -1.76 15.09 -26.43
N GLY A 616 -1.82 14.08 -27.31
CA GLY A 616 -1.53 14.19 -28.74
C GLY A 616 -2.70 14.60 -29.63
N VAL A 617 -3.95 14.53 -29.13
CA VAL A 617 -5.14 14.88 -29.91
C VAL A 617 -5.21 16.38 -30.26
N PHE A 618 -4.35 17.20 -29.65
CA PHE A 618 -4.22 18.62 -29.95
C PHE A 618 -3.12 18.93 -31.00
N SER A 619 -2.49 17.94 -31.62
CA SER A 619 -1.42 18.15 -32.62
C SER A 619 -1.88 18.03 -34.08
N GLU A 620 -3.18 18.00 -34.40
CA GLU A 620 -3.68 17.95 -35.78
C GLU A 620 -3.56 19.30 -36.53
N PHE A 621 -2.40 19.96 -36.48
CA PHE A 621 -1.98 20.89 -37.52
C PHE A 621 -0.47 20.75 -37.74
N GLY A 622 -0.08 19.66 -38.40
CA GLY A 622 1.23 19.52 -39.02
C GLY A 622 2.09 18.43 -38.40
N ASP A 623 1.89 17.19 -38.83
CA ASP A 623 2.94 16.48 -39.55
C ASP A 623 2.37 15.24 -40.24
N SER A 624 2.55 15.19 -41.55
CA SER A 624 2.18 14.07 -42.40
C SER A 624 3.05 12.85 -42.08
N GLU A 625 2.39 11.71 -41.90
CA GLU A 625 2.86 10.35 -42.20
C GLU A 625 4.28 9.98 -41.76
N THR A 626 4.40 9.30 -40.62
CA THR A 626 5.32 8.16 -40.48
C THR A 626 4.68 7.06 -39.65
N GLU A 627 3.97 6.15 -40.32
CA GLU A 627 3.68 4.82 -39.78
C GLU A 627 5.02 4.08 -39.58
N SER A 628 5.43 3.88 -38.32
CA SER A 628 6.49 2.94 -37.97
C SER A 628 5.88 1.69 -37.36
N ASN A 629 5.90 0.62 -38.16
CA ASN A 629 5.57 -0.76 -37.84
C ASN A 629 5.82 -1.16 -36.38
N ILE A 630 4.74 -1.55 -35.68
CA ILE A 630 4.82 -2.37 -34.48
C ILE A 630 5.06 -3.81 -34.95
N GLU A 631 6.26 -4.34 -34.68
CA GLU A 631 6.52 -5.78 -34.79
C GLU A 631 5.66 -6.52 -33.76
N GLU A 632 4.71 -7.31 -34.27
CA GLU A 632 4.05 -8.38 -33.53
C GLU A 632 5.12 -9.34 -32.99
N THR A 633 5.44 -9.22 -31.71
CA THR A 633 6.20 -10.25 -31.00
C THR A 633 5.22 -11.34 -30.58
N GLY A 634 5.17 -12.39 -31.38
CA GLY A 634 4.31 -13.55 -31.20
C GLY A 634 4.50 -14.23 -29.84
N PHE A 635 3.37 -14.61 -29.24
CA PHE A 635 3.29 -15.57 -28.15
C PHE A 635 3.88 -16.92 -28.58
N PRO A 636 4.70 -17.60 -27.76
CA PRO A 636 5.00 -19.01 -28.00
C PRO A 636 3.76 -19.83 -27.63
N SER A 637 3.17 -20.47 -28.64
CA SER A 637 2.26 -21.59 -28.49
C SER A 637 3.04 -22.80 -27.99
N ASP A 638 2.87 -23.13 -26.71
CA ASP A 638 3.28 -24.45 -26.19
C ASP A 638 2.13 -25.43 -26.46
N ASP A 639 2.22 -26.11 -27.61
CA ASP A 639 1.55 -27.38 -27.87
C ASP A 639 2.59 -28.49 -28.09
N GLU A 640 2.58 -29.42 -27.13
CA GLU A 640 2.94 -30.86 -27.16
C GLU A 640 4.20 -31.38 -27.85
N SER A 641 5.07 -32.05 -27.07
CA SER A 641 5.32 -33.50 -27.22
C SER A 641 6.24 -34.07 -26.12
N ASP A 642 5.78 -35.19 -25.52
CA ASP A 642 6.41 -36.19 -24.64
C ASP A 642 6.69 -35.91 -23.16
#